data_AF-A0A937DP68-F1
#
_entry.id   AF-A0A937DP68-F1
#
_cell.length_a   1.000
_cell.length_b   1.000
_cell.length_c   1.000
_cell.angle_alpha   90.00
_cell.angle_beta   90.00
_cell.angle_gamma   90.00
#
_symmetry.space_group_name_H-M   'P 1'
#
loop_
_entity.id
_entity.type
_entity.pdbx_description
1 polymer ?
#
loop_
_entity_poly.entity_id
_entity_poly.type
_entity_poly.pdbx_seq_one_letter_code
_entity_poly.pdbx_strand_id
1 'polypeptide(L)'
;MIVPTDNTNASNPPVASRRFASSMRALVVLFASTMVAGMLLVLAHDPRATGRFDLTSTREHELSPATLALLSELRGPTRLVVASSHALTDPTSRRRLSDVLSTFARGSEKLNVSEIDTSSVEGAERFDQLLRELAQSESGLVDRHRAAVESALTAAERVESALKFSADAFDRSGTALIAAISASERISAVDRTAAVDRVKSQTSQESAQLRTMADQVRASTAQVRTLLGENIPGLGIPKLDQASTNVRAGLASALPTLTKVSDEADRRIKAPGTEIPQAIRDIARELADAVNPARDAGARAVAALDALPKLRVLTIAGAVQQSQVALVIGPPTKSTTDAAASQPLPVTAIPIDELLPAPITTPDGNVLTAPDLRWRAEDRIAAALIAMTDRPRPLAVLTHALPGRAAPAWTGLRSLAELLALRGIDLEEWPAGLDINPPKSIEQAQRDKRPVVYIILTQAAASTADATRVGALAKVLDTLFEAGEPMLLCASLSSTKAARAADPMTSFLQPIGIEVESGRPLLSSGILGGRRIALADLDLASPMSDHPIALALEALPLRLQWPLVVRYPGDTVSNASEIKTSEGVRVRPIIRVPVGPSRWLESEWSTFASMNETQRQSMARPPAYDSPSDDDAGATRAGSNDLSGKFWTLALAVERTVKTRSQPQRIVVVGANTWLLDTMLGARVTVDKRESPALPGNVELAAASVNWLAGRDALIRRGAEASAQATIPALSDSQLSALRWGLTLGPALLVLIIGAARRIARG
;
A
#
# COMPACT_ATOMS: atom_id res chain seq x y z
N MET A 1 -66.31 -90.59 8.30
CA MET A 1 -65.13 -91.47 8.50
C MET A 1 -64.11 -91.08 7.42
N ILE A 2 -62.88 -90.74 7.83
CA ILE A 2 -61.61 -90.80 7.06
C ILE A 2 -61.30 -89.70 6.01
N VAL A 3 -60.55 -88.68 6.49
CA VAL A 3 -59.28 -88.05 5.98
C VAL A 3 -58.62 -88.77 4.78
N PRO A 4 -58.06 -88.12 3.72
CA PRO A 4 -56.77 -87.44 3.87
C PRO A 4 -56.42 -86.20 3.01
N THR A 5 -55.48 -85.46 3.62
CA THR A 5 -54.61 -84.38 3.16
C THR A 5 -53.57 -84.84 2.14
N ASP A 6 -53.25 -84.00 1.15
CA ASP A 6 -52.10 -84.18 0.27
C ASP A 6 -51.13 -82.98 0.38
N ASN A 7 -49.89 -83.29 0.76
CA ASN A 7 -48.76 -82.39 0.98
C ASN A 7 -47.85 -82.41 -0.26
N THR A 8 -47.66 -81.29 -0.93
CA THR A 8 -46.65 -81.15 -1.99
C THR A 8 -45.35 -80.60 -1.43
N ASN A 9 -44.35 -81.48 -1.35
CA ASN A 9 -42.97 -81.19 -0.97
C ASN A 9 -42.21 -80.49 -2.11
N ALA A 10 -41.82 -79.22 -1.91
CA ALA A 10 -40.84 -78.54 -2.74
C ALA A 10 -39.41 -78.88 -2.27
N SER A 11 -38.63 -79.54 -3.11
CA SER A 11 -37.24 -79.92 -2.86
C SER A 11 -36.31 -78.68 -2.81
N ASN A 12 -35.67 -78.45 -1.66
CA ASN A 12 -34.60 -77.46 -1.52
C ASN A 12 -33.32 -77.89 -2.26
N PRO A 13 -32.64 -76.98 -2.99
CA PRO A 13 -31.39 -77.30 -3.69
C PRO A 13 -30.21 -77.54 -2.72
N PRO A 14 -29.20 -78.33 -3.12
CA PRO A 14 -28.09 -78.74 -2.26
C PRO A 14 -27.19 -77.57 -1.85
N VAL A 15 -26.88 -77.53 -0.55
CA VAL A 15 -26.10 -76.49 0.17
C VAL A 15 -24.70 -76.25 -0.42
N ALA A 16 -24.12 -77.26 -1.09
CA ALA A 16 -22.79 -77.17 -1.72
C ALA A 16 -22.75 -76.19 -2.91
N SER A 17 -23.83 -76.08 -3.69
CA SER A 17 -23.89 -75.16 -4.85
C SER A 17 -23.86 -73.68 -4.42
N ARG A 18 -24.44 -73.36 -3.26
CA ARG A 18 -24.50 -71.98 -2.75
C ARG A 18 -23.15 -71.50 -2.24
N ARG A 19 -22.34 -72.38 -1.63
CA ARG A 19 -20.99 -72.04 -1.13
C ARG A 19 -19.98 -71.84 -2.26
N PHE A 20 -20.11 -72.60 -3.36
CA PHE A 20 -19.28 -72.42 -4.54
C PHE A 20 -19.64 -71.12 -5.29
N ALA A 21 -20.94 -70.83 -5.42
CA ALA A 21 -21.39 -69.58 -6.01
C ALA A 21 -20.98 -68.33 -5.21
N SER A 22 -20.98 -68.39 -3.87
CA SER A 22 -20.57 -67.26 -3.03
C SER A 22 -19.05 -67.02 -3.06
N SER A 23 -18.25 -68.09 -3.05
CA SER A 23 -16.78 -68.00 -3.15
C SER A 23 -16.32 -67.51 -4.52
N MET A 24 -16.98 -67.95 -5.60
CA MET A 24 -16.71 -67.44 -6.95
C MET A 24 -17.03 -65.94 -7.07
N ARG A 25 -18.14 -65.47 -6.48
CA ARG A 25 -18.49 -64.04 -6.47
C ARG A 25 -17.48 -63.21 -5.68
N ALA A 26 -17.03 -63.69 -4.53
CA ALA A 26 -16.00 -63.01 -3.74
C ALA A 26 -14.68 -62.89 -4.50
N LEU A 27 -14.28 -63.93 -5.23
CA LEU A 27 -13.03 -63.95 -6.00
C LEU A 27 -13.10 -63.01 -7.21
N VAL A 28 -14.26 -62.91 -7.86
CA VAL A 28 -14.49 -61.93 -8.94
C VAL A 28 -14.44 -60.50 -8.43
N VAL A 29 -15.04 -60.20 -7.27
CA VAL A 29 -14.99 -58.86 -6.66
C VAL A 29 -13.55 -58.52 -6.28
N LEU A 30 -12.83 -59.43 -5.63
CA LEU A 30 -11.44 -59.22 -5.25
C LEU A 30 -10.57 -58.95 -6.49
N PHE A 31 -10.74 -59.76 -7.54
CA PHE A 31 -10.00 -59.60 -8.79
C PHE A 31 -10.32 -58.26 -9.48
N ALA A 32 -11.60 -57.85 -9.50
CA ALA A 32 -12.00 -56.56 -10.07
C ALA A 32 -11.42 -55.37 -9.29
N SER A 33 -11.47 -55.40 -7.95
CA SER A 33 -10.87 -54.37 -7.11
C SER A 33 -9.36 -54.29 -7.29
N THR A 34 -8.69 -55.45 -7.42
CA THR A 34 -7.24 -55.51 -7.63
C THR A 34 -6.84 -55.01 -9.03
N MET A 35 -7.64 -55.31 -10.07
CA MET A 35 -7.43 -54.76 -11.41
C MET A 35 -7.65 -53.25 -11.46
N VAL A 36 -8.68 -52.73 -10.80
CA VAL A 36 -8.94 -51.27 -10.74
C VAL A 36 -7.78 -50.57 -10.02
N ALA A 37 -7.34 -51.11 -8.89
CA ALA A 37 -6.18 -50.57 -8.16
C ALA A 37 -4.91 -50.62 -9.02
N GLY A 38 -4.64 -51.74 -9.71
CA GLY A 38 -3.49 -51.88 -10.60
C GLY A 38 -3.54 -50.97 -11.81
N MET A 39 -4.71 -50.78 -12.42
CA MET A 39 -4.89 -49.91 -13.57
C MET A 39 -4.76 -48.42 -13.19
N LEU A 40 -5.26 -48.03 -12.02
CA LEU A 40 -4.99 -46.70 -11.45
C LEU A 40 -3.49 -46.49 -11.16
N LEU A 41 -2.80 -47.53 -10.67
CA LEU A 41 -1.35 -47.47 -10.45
C LEU A 41 -0.57 -47.33 -11.76
N VAL A 42 -0.94 -48.06 -12.82
CA VAL A 42 -0.29 -47.99 -14.14
C VAL A 42 -0.56 -46.64 -14.81
N LEU A 43 -1.80 -46.13 -14.74
CA LEU A 43 -2.12 -44.79 -15.25
C LEU A 43 -1.42 -43.68 -14.46
N ALA A 44 -1.16 -43.89 -13.16
CA ALA A 44 -0.35 -42.97 -12.35
C ALA A 44 1.16 -43.05 -12.66
N HIS A 45 1.63 -44.10 -13.35
CA HIS A 45 3.06 -44.34 -13.60
C HIS A 45 3.49 -44.13 -15.05
N ASP A 46 2.57 -43.96 -16.01
CA ASP A 46 2.92 -43.66 -17.41
C ASP A 46 3.06 -42.13 -17.62
N PRO A 47 4.30 -41.59 -17.74
CA PRO A 47 4.54 -40.17 -17.95
C PRO A 47 4.05 -39.64 -19.32
N ARG A 48 3.62 -40.52 -20.23
CA ARG A 48 3.07 -40.13 -21.55
C ARG A 48 1.54 -40.07 -21.55
N ALA A 49 0.88 -40.82 -20.67
CA ALA A 49 -0.57 -40.76 -20.48
C ALA A 49 -0.99 -39.62 -19.53
N THR A 50 -0.04 -39.04 -18.78
CA THR A 50 -0.22 -37.75 -18.13
C THR A 50 -0.19 -36.66 -19.18
N GLY A 51 -1.34 -36.41 -19.83
CA GLY A 51 -1.64 -35.04 -20.22
C GLY A 51 -1.41 -34.20 -18.97
N ARG A 52 -0.39 -33.35 -18.97
CA ARG A 52 -0.19 -32.36 -17.91
C ARG A 52 -1.33 -31.35 -18.04
N PHE A 53 -2.50 -31.76 -17.60
CA PHE A 53 -3.50 -30.82 -17.16
C PHE A 53 -2.88 -30.23 -15.90
N ASP A 54 -2.41 -29.00 -16.00
CA ASP A 54 -2.06 -28.19 -14.85
C ASP A 54 -3.36 -27.96 -14.07
N LEU A 55 -3.77 -29.00 -13.32
CA LEU A 55 -4.94 -29.02 -12.45
C LEU A 55 -4.64 -28.22 -11.18
N THR A 56 -3.36 -27.96 -10.92
CA THR A 56 -2.91 -26.90 -10.02
C THR A 56 -3.14 -25.58 -10.74
N SER A 57 -4.00 -24.72 -10.17
CA SER A 57 -4.35 -23.40 -10.72
C SER A 57 -3.19 -22.40 -10.75
N THR A 58 -1.95 -22.85 -10.55
CA THR A 58 -0.80 -22.01 -10.21
C THR A 58 -0.33 -21.15 -11.38
N ARG A 59 -0.81 -21.38 -12.61
CA ARG A 59 -0.51 -20.57 -13.82
C ARG A 59 0.98 -20.21 -13.91
N GLU A 60 1.85 -21.13 -13.49
CA GLU A 60 3.26 -20.84 -13.25
C GLU A 60 4.00 -20.41 -14.51
N HIS A 61 3.40 -20.55 -15.70
CA HIS A 61 3.97 -20.17 -16.98
C HIS A 61 3.30 -18.97 -17.66
N GLU A 62 2.22 -18.42 -17.12
CA GLU A 62 1.51 -17.28 -17.69
C GLU A 62 1.82 -15.98 -16.94
N LEU A 63 1.58 -14.83 -17.57
CA LEU A 63 1.56 -13.53 -16.88
C LEU A 63 0.19 -13.35 -16.23
N SER A 64 0.13 -12.58 -15.15
CA SER A 64 -1.13 -12.21 -14.54
C SER A 64 -2.04 -11.45 -15.54
N PRO A 65 -3.37 -11.55 -15.39
CA PRO A 65 -4.31 -10.80 -16.22
C PRO A 65 -4.08 -9.28 -16.17
N ALA A 66 -3.59 -8.76 -15.04
CA ALA A 66 -3.24 -7.35 -14.87
C ALA A 66 -2.09 -6.95 -15.80
N THR A 67 -1.01 -7.75 -15.81
CA THR A 67 0.16 -7.53 -16.66
C THR A 67 -0.17 -7.64 -18.14
N LEU A 68 -0.98 -8.63 -18.54
CA LEU A 68 -1.42 -8.75 -19.94
C LEU A 68 -2.25 -7.55 -20.40
N ALA A 69 -3.17 -7.06 -19.56
CA ALA A 69 -3.94 -5.86 -19.85
C ALA A 69 -3.02 -4.64 -20.03
N LEU A 70 -2.05 -4.46 -19.12
CA LEU A 70 -1.06 -3.39 -19.20
C LEU A 70 -0.22 -3.47 -20.48
N LEU A 71 0.26 -4.66 -20.84
CA LEU A 71 1.06 -4.89 -22.05
C LEU A 71 0.30 -4.56 -23.34
N SER A 72 -1.02 -4.79 -23.35
CA SER A 72 -1.89 -4.42 -24.48
C SER A 72 -2.05 -2.90 -24.63
N GLU A 73 -1.96 -2.16 -23.52
CA GLU A 73 -2.13 -0.70 -23.46
C GLU A 73 -0.85 0.09 -23.80
N LEU A 74 0.31 -0.57 -23.97
CA LEU A 74 1.54 0.09 -24.38
C LEU A 74 1.32 0.83 -25.71
N ARG A 75 1.70 2.12 -25.79
CA ARG A 75 1.43 2.96 -26.98
C ARG A 75 2.47 2.84 -28.09
N GLY A 76 3.69 2.43 -27.75
CA GLY A 76 4.81 2.40 -28.67
C GLY A 76 5.92 1.44 -28.20
N PRO A 77 7.06 1.41 -28.89
CA PRO A 77 8.17 0.53 -28.54
C PRO A 77 8.74 0.91 -27.18
N THR A 78 8.65 -0.01 -26.23
CA THR A 78 9.21 0.06 -24.88
C THR A 78 10.37 -0.93 -24.80
N ARG A 79 11.49 -0.54 -24.18
CA ARG A 79 12.64 -1.41 -23.93
C ARG A 79 12.70 -1.76 -22.45
N LEU A 80 12.76 -3.04 -22.12
CA LEU A 80 13.09 -3.55 -20.79
C LEU A 80 14.52 -4.11 -20.85
N VAL A 81 15.46 -3.40 -20.23
CA VAL A 81 16.87 -3.78 -20.20
C VAL A 81 17.22 -4.25 -18.79
N VAL A 82 17.60 -5.52 -18.63
CA VAL A 82 18.05 -6.05 -17.35
C VAL A 82 19.56 -6.20 -17.39
N ALA A 83 20.27 -5.32 -16.67
CA ALA A 83 21.72 -5.38 -16.51
C ALA A 83 22.04 -6.01 -15.16
N SER A 84 22.73 -7.15 -15.15
CA SER A 84 23.14 -7.82 -13.90
C SER A 84 24.45 -8.57 -14.06
N SER A 85 25.18 -8.72 -12.97
CA SER A 85 26.44 -9.47 -12.95
C SER A 85 26.14 -10.96 -12.80
N HIS A 86 26.32 -11.73 -13.88
CA HIS A 86 26.06 -13.17 -13.86
C HIS A 86 26.96 -13.93 -12.89
N ALA A 87 28.15 -13.39 -12.59
CA ALA A 87 29.07 -13.97 -11.61
C ALA A 87 28.54 -13.88 -10.17
N LEU A 88 27.71 -12.89 -9.85
CA LEU A 88 27.19 -12.63 -8.51
C LEU A 88 25.76 -13.14 -8.30
N THR A 89 25.03 -13.41 -9.38
CA THR A 89 23.64 -13.86 -9.34
C THR A 89 23.55 -15.39 -9.41
N ASP A 90 22.75 -15.99 -8.53
CA ASP A 90 22.48 -17.43 -8.57
C ASP A 90 21.96 -17.87 -9.96
N PRO A 91 22.53 -18.91 -10.58
CA PRO A 91 22.13 -19.37 -11.91
C PRO A 91 20.65 -19.78 -12.01
N THR A 92 20.04 -20.28 -10.93
CA THR A 92 18.63 -20.68 -10.92
C THR A 92 17.72 -19.46 -10.90
N SER A 93 17.99 -18.51 -10.02
CA SER A 93 17.29 -17.22 -9.97
C SER A 93 17.36 -16.48 -11.30
N ARG A 94 18.54 -16.49 -11.95
CA ARG A 94 18.72 -15.91 -13.28
C ARG A 94 17.89 -16.59 -14.36
N ARG A 95 17.86 -17.93 -14.41
CA ARG A 95 17.00 -18.67 -15.35
C ARG A 95 15.53 -18.31 -15.16
N ARG A 96 15.06 -18.25 -13.91
CA ARG A 96 13.68 -17.86 -13.60
C ARG A 96 13.36 -16.43 -14.06
N LEU A 97 14.26 -15.49 -13.81
CA LEU A 97 14.09 -14.12 -14.31
C LEU A 97 14.04 -14.09 -15.84
N SER A 98 14.94 -14.80 -16.52
CA SER A 98 14.94 -14.91 -17.98
C SER A 98 13.65 -15.53 -18.51
N ASP A 99 13.10 -16.54 -17.83
CA ASP A 99 11.79 -17.12 -18.18
C ASP A 99 10.66 -16.08 -18.08
N VAL A 100 10.65 -15.27 -17.02
CA VAL A 100 9.69 -14.16 -16.85
C VAL A 100 9.86 -13.13 -17.96
N LEU A 101 11.08 -12.66 -18.18
CA LEU A 101 11.44 -11.70 -19.23
C LEU A 101 11.02 -12.20 -20.63
N SER A 102 11.24 -13.49 -20.92
CA SER A 102 10.79 -14.11 -22.17
C SER A 102 9.27 -14.12 -22.30
N THR A 103 8.55 -14.27 -21.18
CA THR A 103 7.09 -14.25 -21.16
C THR A 103 6.55 -12.83 -21.38
N PHE A 104 7.20 -11.82 -20.81
CA PHE A 104 6.94 -10.40 -21.10
C PHE A 104 7.15 -10.07 -22.58
N ALA A 105 8.27 -10.50 -23.16
CA ALA A 105 8.56 -10.29 -24.59
C ALA A 105 7.52 -10.96 -25.50
N ARG A 106 7.04 -12.16 -25.16
CA ARG A 106 5.95 -12.83 -25.89
C ARG A 106 4.58 -12.17 -25.68
N GLY A 107 4.36 -11.51 -24.54
CA GLY A 107 3.09 -10.89 -24.18
C GLY A 107 2.77 -9.62 -24.98
N SER A 108 3.75 -8.97 -25.61
CA SER A 108 3.53 -7.79 -26.46
C SER A 108 4.68 -7.55 -27.43
N GLU A 109 4.34 -7.40 -28.71
CA GLU A 109 5.30 -7.00 -29.76
C GLU A 109 5.87 -5.58 -29.55
N LYS A 110 5.24 -4.79 -28.68
CA LYS A 110 5.70 -3.44 -28.33
C LYS A 110 6.78 -3.44 -27.25
N LEU A 111 7.05 -4.59 -26.61
CA LEU A 111 8.04 -4.70 -25.54
C LEU A 111 9.28 -5.47 -26.01
N ASN A 112 10.38 -4.74 -26.16
CA ASN A 112 11.68 -5.33 -26.44
C ASN A 112 12.40 -5.62 -25.13
N VAL A 113 12.77 -6.87 -24.89
CA VAL A 113 13.48 -7.27 -23.67
C VAL A 113 14.93 -7.63 -24.02
N SER A 114 15.88 -7.10 -23.27
CA SER A 114 17.31 -7.40 -23.44
C SER A 114 18.01 -7.59 -22.11
N GLU A 115 18.85 -8.61 -22.00
CA GLU A 115 19.70 -8.86 -20.83
C GLU A 115 21.15 -8.44 -21.14
N ILE A 116 21.80 -7.78 -20.17
CA ILE A 116 23.21 -7.35 -20.27
C ILE A 116 23.98 -7.97 -19.09
N ASP A 117 25.00 -8.76 -19.40
CA ASP A 117 25.90 -9.34 -18.40
C ASP A 117 27.02 -8.36 -18.04
N THR A 118 26.86 -7.65 -16.93
CA THR A 118 27.83 -6.64 -16.47
C THR A 118 29.14 -7.25 -15.97
N SER A 119 29.23 -8.58 -15.82
CA SER A 119 30.48 -9.27 -15.48
C SER A 119 31.37 -9.55 -16.70
N SER A 120 30.82 -9.41 -17.91
CA SER A 120 31.56 -9.55 -19.17
C SER A 120 32.08 -8.19 -19.66
N VAL A 121 33.24 -8.16 -20.34
CA VAL A 121 33.81 -6.93 -20.90
C VAL A 121 32.84 -6.27 -21.90
N GLU A 122 32.27 -7.06 -22.80
CA GLU A 122 31.29 -6.56 -23.79
C GLU A 122 30.01 -6.04 -23.12
N GLY A 123 29.50 -6.74 -22.10
CA GLY A 123 28.32 -6.30 -21.38
C GLY A 123 28.57 -5.03 -20.56
N ALA A 124 29.75 -4.87 -19.97
CA ALA A 124 30.16 -3.62 -19.32
C ALA A 124 30.19 -2.46 -20.33
N GLU A 125 30.78 -2.65 -21.51
CA GLU A 125 30.80 -1.63 -22.57
C GLU A 125 29.39 -1.25 -23.06
N ARG A 126 28.51 -2.25 -23.28
CA ARG A 126 27.11 -2.03 -23.66
C ARG A 126 26.33 -1.29 -22.57
N PHE A 127 26.57 -1.62 -21.31
CA PHE A 127 25.95 -0.94 -20.18
C PHE A 127 26.42 0.51 -20.07
N ASP A 128 27.72 0.77 -20.19
CA ASP A 128 28.28 2.13 -20.22
C ASP A 128 27.76 2.95 -21.40
N GLN A 129 27.55 2.32 -22.55
CA GLN A 129 26.91 2.96 -23.70
C GLN A 129 25.46 3.34 -23.39
N LEU A 130 24.69 2.44 -22.77
CA LEU A 130 23.30 2.72 -22.36
C LEU A 130 23.24 3.88 -21.36
N LEU A 131 24.14 3.90 -20.38
CA LEU A 131 24.21 4.99 -19.39
C LEU A 131 24.54 6.33 -20.04
N ARG A 132 25.46 6.35 -21.01
CA ARG A 132 25.77 7.56 -21.79
C ARG A 132 24.60 8.02 -22.65
N GLU A 133 23.86 7.10 -23.28
CA GLU A 133 22.63 7.41 -24.04
C GLU A 133 21.59 8.09 -23.12
N LEU A 134 21.38 7.54 -21.93
CA LEU A 134 20.44 8.10 -20.94
C LEU A 134 20.92 9.46 -20.41
N ALA A 135 22.19 9.59 -20.06
CA ALA A 135 22.79 10.85 -19.63
C ALA A 135 22.68 11.94 -20.70
N GLN A 136 22.95 11.60 -21.96
CA GLN A 136 22.84 12.52 -23.08
C GLN A 136 21.40 12.98 -23.29
N SER A 137 20.43 12.08 -23.14
CA SER A 137 19.00 12.41 -23.24
C SER A 137 18.52 13.38 -22.15
N GLU A 138 19.16 13.39 -20.97
CA GLU A 138 18.84 14.29 -19.86
C GLU A 138 19.81 15.47 -19.70
N SER A 139 20.73 15.69 -20.64
CA SER A 139 21.77 16.74 -20.55
C SER A 139 21.21 18.12 -20.18
N GLY A 140 20.12 18.57 -20.84
CA GLY A 140 19.49 19.85 -20.54
C GLY A 140 18.79 19.92 -19.16
N LEU A 141 18.47 18.79 -18.53
CA LEU A 141 18.03 18.75 -17.13
C LEU A 141 19.23 18.79 -16.19
N VAL A 142 20.29 18.04 -16.49
CA VAL A 142 21.55 18.02 -15.73
C VAL A 142 22.16 19.41 -15.64
N ASP A 143 22.20 20.15 -16.76
CA ASP A 143 22.72 21.52 -16.80
C ASP A 143 21.89 22.48 -15.95
N ARG A 144 20.56 22.34 -15.97
CA ARG A 144 19.66 23.12 -15.11
C ARG A 144 19.89 22.85 -13.62
N HIS A 145 20.08 21.58 -13.25
CA HIS A 145 20.41 21.20 -11.88
C HIS A 145 21.76 21.76 -11.45
N ARG A 146 22.79 21.62 -12.29
CA ARG A 146 24.11 22.19 -12.02
C ARG A 146 24.02 23.70 -11.79
N ALA A 147 23.36 24.43 -12.69
CA ALA A 147 23.19 25.87 -12.57
C ALA A 147 22.43 26.27 -11.29
N ALA A 148 21.40 25.52 -10.90
CA ALA A 148 20.65 25.76 -9.68
C ALA A 148 21.49 25.50 -8.40
N VAL A 149 22.29 24.43 -8.38
CA VAL A 149 23.22 24.14 -7.27
C VAL A 149 24.31 25.21 -7.17
N GLU A 150 24.88 25.65 -8.29
CA GLU A 150 25.86 26.74 -8.34
C GLU A 150 25.27 28.09 -7.87
N SER A 151 24.03 28.37 -8.26
CA SER A 151 23.30 29.53 -7.75
C SER A 151 23.02 29.42 -6.24
N ALA A 152 22.73 28.22 -5.74
CA ALA A 152 22.51 27.98 -4.31
C ALA A 152 23.80 28.09 -3.50
N LEU A 153 24.94 27.65 -4.06
CA LEU A 153 26.27 27.87 -3.48
C LEU A 153 26.56 29.37 -3.31
N THR A 154 26.29 30.16 -4.35
CA THR A 154 26.45 31.63 -4.30
C THR A 154 25.56 32.25 -3.22
N ALA A 155 24.32 31.75 -3.07
CA ALA A 155 23.43 32.21 -2.00
C ALA A 155 23.92 31.80 -0.61
N ALA A 156 24.46 30.58 -0.46
CA ALA A 156 25.01 30.09 0.79
C ALA A 156 26.24 30.88 1.25
N GLU A 157 27.12 31.28 0.33
CA GLU A 157 28.26 32.15 0.62
C GLU A 157 27.82 33.54 1.13
N ARG A 158 26.72 34.08 0.57
CA ARG A 158 26.11 35.33 1.06
C ARG A 158 25.51 35.16 2.45
N VAL A 159 24.84 34.05 2.70
CA VAL A 159 24.30 33.69 4.03
C VAL A 159 25.43 33.54 5.06
N GLU A 160 26.51 32.83 4.72
CA GLU A 160 27.71 32.73 5.57
C GLU A 160 28.27 34.12 5.92
N SER A 161 28.45 34.96 4.90
CA SER A 161 28.99 36.32 5.08
C SER A 161 28.08 37.18 5.97
N ALA A 162 26.76 37.10 5.78
CA ALA A 162 25.77 37.81 6.59
C ALA A 162 25.76 37.31 8.05
N LEU A 163 25.91 36.00 8.28
CA LEU A 163 26.00 35.44 9.64
C LEU A 163 27.26 35.93 10.37
N LYS A 164 28.42 35.95 9.70
CA LYS A 164 29.66 36.50 10.28
C LYS A 164 29.53 37.99 10.59
N PHE A 165 29.03 38.76 9.63
CA PHE A 165 28.75 40.18 9.82
C PHE A 165 27.78 40.41 10.99
N SER A 166 26.74 39.58 11.11
CA SER A 166 25.79 39.65 12.22
C SER A 166 26.46 39.41 13.55
N ALA A 167 27.32 38.39 13.68
CA ALA A 167 28.05 38.13 14.92
C ALA A 167 28.89 39.36 15.33
N ASP A 168 29.60 39.98 14.39
CA ASP A 168 30.41 41.17 14.68
C ASP A 168 29.53 42.39 15.01
N ALA A 169 28.35 42.51 14.38
CA ALA A 169 27.37 43.54 14.72
C ALA A 169 26.77 43.36 16.12
N PHE A 170 26.51 42.12 16.57
CA PHE A 170 26.06 41.82 17.93
C PHE A 170 27.13 42.16 18.96
N ASP A 171 28.40 41.88 18.69
CA ASP A 171 29.53 42.27 19.56
C ASP A 171 29.66 43.80 19.67
N ARG A 172 29.55 44.52 18.54
CA ARG A 172 29.52 46.00 18.52
C ARG A 172 28.31 46.57 19.27
N SER A 173 27.12 46.00 19.05
CA SER A 173 25.88 46.41 19.72
C SER A 173 25.95 46.16 21.22
N GLY A 174 26.54 45.04 21.65
CA GLY A 174 26.78 44.74 23.06
C GLY A 174 27.70 45.76 23.71
N THR A 175 28.81 46.10 23.06
CA THR A 175 29.75 47.13 23.53
C THR A 175 29.08 48.49 23.66
N ALA A 176 28.29 48.91 22.66
CA ALA A 176 27.55 50.18 22.70
C ALA A 176 26.48 50.20 23.81
N LEU A 177 25.78 49.08 24.02
CA LEU A 177 24.77 48.96 25.07
C LEU A 177 25.39 48.97 26.47
N ILE A 178 26.53 48.29 26.65
CA ILE A 178 27.30 48.33 27.90
C ILE A 178 27.74 49.77 28.18
N ALA A 179 28.30 50.48 27.20
CA ALA A 179 28.69 51.89 27.37
C ALA A 179 27.50 52.78 27.77
N ALA A 180 26.34 52.58 27.16
CA ALA A 180 25.12 53.33 27.48
C ALA A 180 24.58 53.01 28.89
N ILE A 181 24.58 51.74 29.29
CA ILE A 181 24.19 51.31 30.65
C ILE A 181 25.17 51.88 31.68
N SER A 182 26.47 51.84 31.38
CA SER A 182 27.53 52.38 32.25
C SER A 182 27.43 53.90 32.43
N ALA A 183 27.01 54.63 31.40
CA ALA A 183 26.81 56.08 31.43
C ALA A 183 25.47 56.51 32.06
N SER A 184 24.53 55.59 32.28
CA SER A 184 23.20 55.92 32.80
C SER A 184 23.22 56.17 34.31
N GLU A 185 22.97 57.42 34.71
CA GLU A 185 22.81 57.81 36.12
C GLU A 185 21.50 57.30 36.75
N ARG A 186 20.52 56.88 35.93
CA ARG A 186 19.19 56.44 36.38
C ARG A 186 19.17 55.03 36.97
N ILE A 187 20.22 54.24 36.74
CA ILE A 187 20.31 52.83 37.20
C ILE A 187 21.23 52.78 38.41
N SER A 188 20.81 52.08 39.47
CA SER A 188 21.63 51.88 40.67
C SER A 188 22.94 51.14 40.32
N ALA A 189 24.01 51.35 41.09
CA ALA A 189 25.32 50.73 40.80
C ALA A 189 25.28 49.19 40.80
N VAL A 190 24.49 48.59 41.70
CA VAL A 190 24.30 47.13 41.79
C VAL A 190 23.55 46.62 40.57
N ASP A 191 22.42 47.25 40.21
CA ASP A 191 21.63 46.85 39.04
C ASP A 191 22.38 47.06 37.73
N ARG A 192 23.24 48.08 37.67
CA ARG A 192 24.08 48.40 36.51
C ARG A 192 25.07 47.28 36.22
N THR A 193 25.74 46.75 37.25
CA THR A 193 26.69 45.63 37.10
C THR A 193 25.99 44.39 36.58
N ALA A 194 24.85 44.01 37.19
CA ALA A 194 24.06 42.86 36.76
C ALA A 194 23.45 43.04 35.34
N ALA A 195 23.10 44.26 34.94
CA ALA A 195 22.65 44.57 33.58
C ALA A 195 23.79 44.42 32.56
N VAL A 196 24.98 44.93 32.86
CA VAL A 196 26.17 44.79 32.01
C VAL A 196 26.54 43.31 31.81
N ASP A 197 26.55 42.52 32.88
CA ASP A 197 26.89 41.09 32.79
C ASP A 197 25.87 40.29 31.98
N ARG A 198 24.57 40.61 32.10
CA ARG A 198 23.52 39.98 31.28
C ARG A 198 23.65 40.34 29.79
N VAL A 199 23.90 41.61 29.48
CA VAL A 199 24.10 42.04 28.09
C VAL A 199 25.34 41.37 27.50
N LYS A 200 26.44 41.31 28.25
CA LYS A 200 27.68 40.68 27.81
C LYS A 200 27.50 39.19 27.55
N SER A 201 26.83 38.46 28.45
CA SER A 201 26.60 37.01 28.28
C SER A 201 25.67 36.72 27.12
N GLN A 202 24.55 37.45 26.99
CA GLN A 202 23.60 37.27 25.91
C GLN A 202 24.22 37.57 24.54
N THR A 203 24.89 38.71 24.37
CA THR A 203 25.52 39.08 23.09
C THR A 203 26.65 38.13 22.72
N SER A 204 27.49 37.72 23.68
CA SER A 204 28.52 36.71 23.43
C SER A 204 27.95 35.35 23.02
N GLN A 205 26.82 34.93 23.61
CA GLN A 205 26.16 33.67 23.25
C GLN A 205 25.56 33.73 21.84
N GLU A 206 24.87 34.82 21.51
CA GLU A 206 24.27 35.04 20.19
C GLU A 206 25.37 35.12 19.10
N SER A 207 26.44 35.87 19.32
CA SER A 207 27.58 35.95 18.41
C SER A 207 28.27 34.60 18.20
N ALA A 208 28.45 33.81 19.27
CA ALA A 208 29.04 32.47 19.17
C ALA A 208 28.14 31.49 18.38
N GLN A 209 26.82 31.56 18.58
CA GLN A 209 25.85 30.76 17.83
C GLN A 209 25.89 31.13 16.33
N LEU A 210 25.94 32.43 16.00
CA LEU A 210 26.00 32.91 14.62
C LEU A 210 27.30 32.48 13.91
N ARG A 211 28.46 32.56 14.60
CA ARG A 211 29.75 32.07 14.08
C ARG A 211 29.71 30.56 13.80
N THR A 212 29.19 29.78 14.74
CA THR A 212 29.04 28.32 14.59
C THR A 212 28.17 27.98 13.38
N MET A 213 27.05 28.68 13.20
CA MET A 213 26.18 28.49 12.03
C MET A 213 26.87 28.89 10.72
N ALA A 214 27.65 29.98 10.72
CA ALA A 214 28.42 30.39 9.55
C ALA A 214 29.45 29.33 9.15
N ASP A 215 30.17 28.76 10.13
CA ASP A 215 31.14 27.69 9.87
C ASP A 215 30.45 26.41 9.37
N GLN A 216 29.25 26.09 9.86
CA GLN A 216 28.46 24.96 9.34
C GLN A 216 28.04 25.18 7.88
N VAL A 217 27.57 26.38 7.52
CA VAL A 217 27.23 26.74 6.14
C VAL A 217 28.49 26.66 5.26
N ARG A 218 29.62 27.19 5.73
CA ARG A 218 30.91 27.11 5.04
C ARG A 218 31.33 25.66 4.78
N ALA A 219 31.26 24.80 5.80
CA ALA A 219 31.60 23.38 5.66
C ALA A 219 30.71 22.68 4.63
N SER A 220 29.41 22.94 4.66
CA SER A 220 28.48 22.43 3.65
C SER A 220 28.85 22.91 2.23
N THR A 221 29.11 24.20 2.02
CA THR A 221 29.51 24.71 0.69
C THR A 221 30.83 24.09 0.19
N ALA A 222 31.80 23.86 1.08
CA ALA A 222 33.05 23.19 0.72
C ALA A 222 32.80 21.73 0.26
N GLN A 223 31.98 20.98 0.99
CA GLN A 223 31.61 19.61 0.62
C GLN A 223 30.87 19.57 -0.72
N VAL A 224 29.96 20.52 -0.96
CA VAL A 224 29.20 20.62 -2.22
C VAL A 224 30.13 20.89 -3.40
N ARG A 225 31.15 21.74 -3.27
CA ARG A 225 32.15 21.96 -4.34
C ARG A 225 32.94 20.68 -4.66
N THR A 226 33.32 19.91 -3.65
CA THR A 226 33.96 18.59 -3.85
C THR A 226 33.02 17.65 -4.63
N LEU A 227 31.75 17.55 -4.24
CA LEU A 227 30.76 16.71 -4.92
C LEU A 227 30.48 17.13 -6.37
N LEU A 228 30.59 18.43 -6.69
CA LEU A 228 30.47 18.92 -8.07
C LEU A 228 31.69 18.58 -8.95
N GLY A 229 32.87 18.35 -8.34
CA GLY A 229 34.06 17.88 -9.03
C GLY A 229 34.12 16.36 -9.20
N GLU A 230 33.38 15.62 -8.38
CA GLU A 230 33.29 14.16 -8.45
C GLU A 230 32.22 13.71 -9.44
N ASN A 231 32.66 13.13 -10.57
CA ASN A 231 31.77 12.48 -11.51
C ASN A 231 31.38 11.09 -11.02
N ILE A 232 30.14 10.70 -11.28
CA ILE A 232 29.67 9.34 -11.09
C ILE A 232 30.32 8.46 -12.18
N PRO A 233 31.00 7.35 -11.82
CA PRO A 233 31.57 6.42 -12.77
C PRO A 233 30.55 5.96 -13.83
N GLY A 234 30.98 5.86 -15.09
CA GLY A 234 30.14 5.45 -16.24
C GLY A 234 29.22 6.54 -16.81
N LEU A 235 28.72 7.45 -15.97
CA LEU A 235 27.79 8.51 -16.40
C LEU A 235 28.46 9.82 -16.81
N GLY A 236 29.60 10.17 -16.20
CA GLY A 236 30.28 11.44 -16.44
C GLY A 236 29.49 12.68 -15.95
N ILE A 237 28.50 12.46 -15.08
CA ILE A 237 27.67 13.50 -14.45
C ILE A 237 28.17 13.70 -13.00
N PRO A 238 28.26 14.95 -12.49
CA PRO A 238 28.58 15.19 -11.08
C PRO A 238 27.53 14.62 -10.12
N LYS A 239 27.87 14.48 -8.83
CA LYS A 239 26.95 14.05 -7.77
C LYS A 239 25.94 15.14 -7.37
N LEU A 240 25.15 15.62 -8.33
CA LEU A 240 24.24 16.78 -8.18
C LEU A 240 23.17 16.58 -7.10
N ASP A 241 22.64 15.37 -6.92
CA ASP A 241 21.63 15.10 -5.87
C ASP A 241 22.21 15.29 -4.46
N GLN A 242 23.42 14.76 -4.21
CA GLN A 242 24.09 14.92 -2.92
C GLN A 242 24.50 16.37 -2.70
N ALA A 243 24.99 17.04 -3.75
CA ALA A 243 25.33 18.46 -3.74
C ALA A 243 24.11 19.33 -3.40
N SER A 244 22.98 19.10 -4.08
CA SER A 244 21.69 19.78 -3.83
C SER A 244 21.19 19.54 -2.40
N THR A 245 21.21 18.29 -1.93
CA THR A 245 20.77 17.93 -0.57
C THR A 245 21.61 18.64 0.50
N ASN A 246 22.93 18.67 0.35
CA ASN A 246 23.84 19.27 1.32
C ASN A 246 23.72 20.79 1.37
N VAL A 247 23.68 21.47 0.20
CA VAL A 247 23.54 22.94 0.17
C VAL A 247 22.17 23.35 0.70
N ARG A 248 21.12 22.60 0.34
CA ARG A 248 19.76 22.82 0.85
C ARG A 248 19.71 22.67 2.37
N ALA A 249 20.30 21.61 2.92
CA ALA A 249 20.32 21.39 4.37
C ALA A 249 21.04 22.53 5.11
N GLY A 250 22.20 22.98 4.60
CA GLY A 250 22.94 24.11 5.17
C GLY A 250 22.17 25.43 5.13
N LEU A 251 21.48 25.72 4.01
CA LEU A 251 20.61 26.90 3.91
C LEU A 251 19.40 26.79 4.83
N ALA A 252 18.71 25.65 4.83
CA ALA A 252 17.50 25.43 5.62
C ALA A 252 17.76 25.52 7.14
N SER A 253 18.93 25.12 7.62
CA SER A 253 19.31 25.28 9.03
C SER A 253 19.63 26.72 9.41
N ALA A 254 20.19 27.51 8.49
CA ALA A 254 20.60 28.89 8.73
C ALA A 254 19.46 29.91 8.62
N LEU A 255 18.51 29.69 7.71
CA LEU A 255 17.44 30.65 7.40
C LEU A 255 16.57 31.03 8.62
N PRO A 256 16.12 30.11 9.50
CA PRO A 256 15.36 30.48 10.69
C PRO A 256 16.12 31.43 11.62
N THR A 257 17.43 31.27 11.73
CA THR A 257 18.30 32.15 12.52
C THR A 257 18.40 33.54 11.89
N LEU A 258 18.61 33.62 10.56
CA LEU A 258 18.62 34.91 9.86
C LEU A 258 17.27 35.64 9.94
N THR A 259 16.15 34.92 9.89
CA THR A 259 14.82 35.51 10.11
C THR A 259 14.72 36.14 11.50
N LYS A 260 15.15 35.42 12.56
CA LYS A 260 15.18 35.99 13.92
C LYS A 260 16.07 37.22 14.04
N VAL A 261 17.25 37.21 13.41
CA VAL A 261 18.17 38.35 13.40
C VAL A 261 17.56 39.55 12.66
N SER A 262 16.92 39.31 11.52
CA SER A 262 16.19 40.32 10.75
C SER A 262 15.04 40.94 11.57
N ASP A 263 14.22 40.12 12.21
CA ASP A 263 13.11 40.57 13.05
C ASP A 263 13.62 41.39 14.25
N GLU A 264 14.73 40.98 14.86
CA GLU A 264 15.38 41.73 15.94
C GLU A 264 15.94 43.07 15.48
N ALA A 265 16.60 43.12 14.32
CA ALA A 265 17.09 44.36 13.74
C ALA A 265 15.94 45.34 13.47
N ASP A 266 14.85 44.85 12.87
CA ASP A 266 13.65 45.64 12.59
C ASP A 266 12.99 46.18 13.87
N ARG A 267 12.91 45.35 14.92
CA ARG A 267 12.41 45.79 16.22
C ARG A 267 13.25 46.93 16.79
N ARG A 268 14.59 46.84 16.72
CA ARG A 268 15.50 47.89 17.21
C ARG A 268 15.41 49.18 16.38
N ILE A 269 15.25 49.08 15.06
CA ILE A 269 15.08 50.23 14.17
C ILE A 269 13.78 51.00 14.51
N LYS A 270 12.70 50.27 14.78
CA LYS A 270 11.36 50.83 15.03
C LYS A 270 11.15 51.30 16.49
N ALA A 271 12.03 50.92 17.41
CA ALA A 271 11.91 51.32 18.81
C ALA A 271 12.08 52.85 18.99
N PRO A 272 11.29 53.48 19.88
CA PRO A 272 11.29 54.92 20.05
C PRO A 272 12.66 55.48 20.49
N GLY A 273 12.89 56.74 20.13
CA GLY A 273 14.14 57.50 20.33
C GLY A 273 14.77 57.37 21.71
N THR A 274 13.90 57.32 22.73
CA THR A 274 14.22 57.34 24.16
C THR A 274 14.62 55.99 24.74
N GLU A 275 14.31 54.88 24.06
CA GLU A 275 14.53 53.53 24.59
C GLU A 275 15.86 52.92 24.12
N ILE A 276 16.26 53.20 22.87
CA ILE A 276 17.47 52.63 22.27
C ILE A 276 18.44 53.74 21.85
N PRO A 277 19.72 53.69 22.27
CA PRO A 277 20.78 54.59 21.79
C PRO A 277 20.87 54.65 20.26
N GLN A 278 21.16 55.83 19.70
CA GLN A 278 21.25 56.02 18.25
C GLN A 278 22.29 55.09 17.60
N ALA A 279 23.44 54.88 18.25
CA ALA A 279 24.48 53.96 17.76
C ALA A 279 23.96 52.53 17.56
N ILE A 280 23.06 52.04 18.42
CA ILE A 280 22.46 50.70 18.29
C ILE A 280 21.46 50.66 17.14
N ARG A 281 20.70 51.74 16.92
CA ARG A 281 19.82 51.87 15.75
C ARG A 281 20.60 51.88 14.44
N ASP A 282 21.75 52.54 14.41
CA ASP A 282 22.60 52.59 13.23
C ASP A 282 23.18 51.20 12.93
N ILE A 283 23.68 50.48 13.94
CA ILE A 283 24.11 49.07 13.82
C ILE A 283 22.96 48.17 13.35
N ALA A 284 21.75 48.37 13.86
CA ALA A 284 20.58 47.59 13.46
C ALA A 284 20.20 47.83 11.98
N ARG A 285 20.36 49.06 11.46
CA ARG A 285 20.18 49.34 10.03
C ARG A 285 21.23 48.63 9.18
N GLU A 286 22.51 48.73 9.55
CA GLU A 286 23.59 47.98 8.89
C GLU A 286 23.31 46.47 8.87
N LEU A 287 22.81 45.93 9.98
CA LEU A 287 22.45 44.53 10.12
C LEU A 287 21.29 44.14 9.19
N ALA A 288 20.22 44.94 9.16
CA ALA A 288 19.07 44.69 8.28
C ALA A 288 19.47 44.75 6.79
N ASP A 289 20.29 45.72 6.40
CA ASP A 289 20.78 45.89 5.03
C ASP A 289 21.65 44.70 4.56
N ALA A 290 22.41 44.09 5.46
CA ALA A 290 23.22 42.90 5.16
C ALA A 290 22.39 41.59 5.20
N VAL A 291 21.52 41.44 6.20
CA VAL A 291 20.81 40.17 6.48
C VAL A 291 19.64 39.94 5.54
N ASN A 292 18.84 40.97 5.23
CA ASN A 292 17.62 40.80 4.44
C ASN A 292 17.91 40.27 3.03
N PRO A 293 18.86 40.82 2.25
CA PRO A 293 19.18 40.29 0.92
C PRO A 293 19.74 38.86 0.97
N ALA A 294 20.53 38.53 1.99
CA ALA A 294 21.10 37.19 2.17
C ALA A 294 20.04 36.15 2.53
N ARG A 295 19.14 36.47 3.49
CA ARG A 295 17.99 35.65 3.86
C ARG A 295 17.10 35.39 2.64
N ASP A 296 16.74 36.43 1.90
CA ASP A 296 15.83 36.30 0.77
C ASP A 296 16.49 35.54 -0.40
N ALA A 297 17.79 35.73 -0.63
CA ALA A 297 18.55 34.94 -1.60
C ALA A 297 18.62 33.46 -1.21
N GLY A 298 18.88 33.15 0.07
CA GLY A 298 18.87 31.78 0.59
C GLY A 298 17.49 31.13 0.47
N ALA A 299 16.42 31.85 0.81
CA ALA A 299 15.04 31.35 0.69
C ALA A 299 14.66 31.07 -0.77
N ARG A 300 15.00 31.97 -1.71
CA ARG A 300 14.81 31.73 -3.15
C ARG A 300 15.63 30.56 -3.67
N ALA A 301 16.87 30.39 -3.21
CA ALA A 301 17.71 29.27 -3.60
C ALA A 301 17.12 27.93 -3.12
N VAL A 302 16.67 27.84 -1.86
CA VAL A 302 15.97 26.64 -1.35
C VAL A 302 14.71 26.36 -2.17
N ALA A 303 13.89 27.38 -2.44
CA ALA A 303 12.69 27.23 -3.25
C ALA A 303 13.00 26.78 -4.70
N ALA A 304 14.08 27.30 -5.30
CA ALA A 304 14.52 26.90 -6.63
C ALA A 304 14.99 25.44 -6.66
N LEU A 305 15.76 25.00 -5.65
CA LEU A 305 16.17 23.60 -5.51
C LEU A 305 14.97 22.67 -5.29
N ASP A 306 14.00 23.07 -4.46
CA ASP A 306 12.77 22.31 -4.21
C ASP A 306 11.87 22.21 -5.45
N ALA A 307 11.96 23.18 -6.36
CA ALA A 307 11.23 23.19 -7.63
C ALA A 307 11.91 22.37 -8.74
N LEU A 308 13.14 21.89 -8.53
CA LEU A 308 13.82 21.09 -9.55
C LEU A 308 13.14 19.72 -9.71
N PRO A 309 12.87 19.28 -10.95
CA PRO A 309 12.41 17.92 -11.18
C PRO A 309 13.52 16.94 -10.81
N LYS A 310 13.20 15.81 -10.16
CA LYS A 310 14.21 14.78 -9.85
C LYS A 310 14.90 14.30 -11.14
N LEU A 311 16.24 14.23 -11.12
CA LEU A 311 17.02 13.67 -12.22
C LEU A 311 16.87 12.15 -12.21
N ARG A 312 16.28 11.60 -13.27
CA ARG A 312 16.05 10.14 -13.35
C ARG A 312 17.38 9.42 -13.51
N VAL A 313 18.31 10.01 -14.26
CA VAL A 313 19.67 9.49 -14.42
C VAL A 313 20.41 9.34 -13.09
N LEU A 314 20.14 10.18 -12.08
CA LEU A 314 20.76 10.04 -10.75
C LEU A 314 20.09 8.95 -9.90
N THR A 315 18.78 8.76 -10.06
CA THR A 315 18.10 7.61 -9.44
C THR A 315 18.63 6.29 -10.01
N ILE A 316 18.84 6.26 -11.34
CA ILE A 316 19.48 5.15 -12.03
C ILE A 316 20.92 4.98 -11.55
N ALA A 317 21.69 6.07 -11.41
CA ALA A 317 23.08 6.06 -10.98
C ALA A 317 23.30 5.34 -9.63
N GLY A 318 22.40 5.53 -8.67
CA GLY A 318 22.46 4.84 -7.38
C GLY A 318 22.34 3.32 -7.52
N ALA A 319 21.39 2.84 -8.34
CA ALA A 319 21.23 1.42 -8.65
C ALA A 319 22.40 0.88 -9.50
N VAL A 320 22.92 1.70 -10.42
CA VAL A 320 24.06 1.39 -11.30
C VAL A 320 25.35 1.20 -10.52
N GLN A 321 25.58 1.95 -9.43
CA GLN A 321 26.78 1.77 -8.59
C GLN A 321 26.90 0.34 -8.04
N GLN A 322 25.78 -0.39 -7.94
CA GLN A 322 25.77 -1.79 -7.53
C GLN A 322 25.97 -2.75 -8.71
N SER A 323 26.17 -2.24 -9.94
CA SER A 323 26.31 -2.98 -11.21
C SER A 323 25.16 -3.95 -11.53
N GLN A 324 23.98 -3.73 -10.94
CA GLN A 324 22.83 -4.59 -11.11
C GLN A 324 21.51 -3.79 -11.05
N VAL A 325 20.86 -3.63 -12.20
CA VAL A 325 19.63 -2.83 -12.35
C VAL A 325 18.80 -3.33 -13.53
N ALA A 326 17.48 -3.33 -13.39
CA ALA A 326 16.56 -3.41 -14.52
C ALA A 326 16.02 -2.03 -14.85
N LEU A 327 16.07 -1.66 -16.14
CA LEU A 327 15.64 -0.38 -16.67
C LEU A 327 14.45 -0.61 -17.60
N VAL A 328 13.34 0.08 -17.32
CA VAL A 328 12.22 0.18 -18.25
C VAL A 328 12.30 1.55 -18.92
N ILE A 329 12.50 1.54 -20.24
CA ILE A 329 12.67 2.73 -21.08
C ILE A 329 11.48 2.79 -22.03
N GLY A 330 10.58 3.74 -21.82
CA GLY A 330 9.41 3.93 -22.68
C GLY A 330 9.75 4.65 -23.99
N PRO A 331 8.79 4.75 -24.92
CA PRO A 331 8.97 5.44 -26.18
C PRO A 331 9.22 6.95 -25.97
N PRO A 332 9.87 7.64 -26.92
CA PRO A 332 9.97 9.09 -26.88
C PRO A 332 8.58 9.73 -26.84
N THR A 333 8.35 10.58 -25.84
CA THR A 333 7.09 11.31 -25.69
C THR A 333 6.99 12.35 -26.80
N LYS A 334 5.97 12.23 -27.66
CA LYS A 334 5.67 13.26 -28.65
C LYS A 334 5.11 14.48 -27.90
N SER A 335 5.94 15.51 -27.74
CA SER A 335 5.45 16.81 -27.23
C SER A 335 4.42 17.36 -28.23
N THR A 336 3.23 17.68 -27.74
CA THR A 336 2.18 18.35 -28.53
C THR A 336 2.46 19.83 -28.76
N THR A 337 3.52 20.37 -28.17
CA THR A 337 3.98 21.73 -28.40
C THR A 337 5.23 21.70 -29.29
N ASP A 338 5.15 22.40 -30.44
CA ASP A 338 6.13 22.47 -31.55
C ASP A 338 7.52 23.05 -31.19
N ALA A 339 7.86 23.15 -29.90
CA ALA A 339 9.22 23.48 -29.47
C ALA A 339 10.05 22.18 -29.48
N ALA A 340 10.80 21.98 -30.57
CA ALA A 340 11.62 20.81 -30.93
C ALA A 340 12.81 20.48 -29.98
N ALA A 341 12.65 20.68 -28.67
CA ALA A 341 13.57 20.12 -27.68
C ALA A 341 13.12 18.69 -27.37
N SER A 342 13.94 17.71 -27.76
CA SER A 342 13.74 16.29 -27.45
C SER A 342 13.43 16.11 -25.97
N GLN A 343 12.19 15.74 -25.63
CA GLN A 343 11.87 15.38 -24.26
C GLN A 343 12.68 14.13 -23.87
N PRO A 344 13.19 14.08 -22.63
CA PRO A 344 13.95 12.94 -22.16
C PRO A 344 13.08 11.68 -22.20
N LEU A 345 13.69 10.56 -22.59
CA LEU A 345 13.00 9.27 -22.59
C LEU A 345 12.45 8.97 -21.19
N PRO A 346 11.19 8.51 -21.06
CA PRO A 346 10.69 8.05 -19.79
C PRO A 346 11.46 6.79 -19.37
N VAL A 347 12.14 6.86 -18.23
CA VAL A 347 12.93 5.74 -17.69
C VAL A 347 12.57 5.49 -16.23
N THR A 348 12.40 4.23 -15.88
CA THR A 348 12.26 3.76 -14.49
C THR A 348 13.31 2.69 -14.21
N ALA A 349 14.03 2.84 -13.10
CA ALA A 349 14.95 1.84 -12.60
C ALA A 349 14.29 0.96 -11.55
N ILE A 350 14.57 -0.33 -11.61
CA ILE A 350 14.23 -1.33 -10.61
C ILE A 350 15.56 -1.92 -10.14
N PRO A 351 15.93 -1.76 -8.86
CA PRO A 351 17.09 -2.44 -8.29
C PRO A 351 16.99 -3.96 -8.49
N ILE A 352 18.10 -4.63 -8.81
CA ILE A 352 18.04 -6.08 -9.11
C ILE A 352 17.59 -6.89 -7.90
N ASP A 353 17.93 -6.44 -6.69
CA ASP A 353 17.60 -7.10 -5.42
C ASP A 353 16.08 -7.05 -5.14
N GLU A 354 15.36 -6.11 -5.77
CA GLU A 354 13.90 -6.12 -5.76
C GLU A 354 13.30 -7.20 -6.67
N LEU A 355 13.97 -7.52 -7.79
CA LEU A 355 13.60 -8.58 -8.72
C LEU A 355 14.09 -9.96 -8.27
N LEU A 356 15.28 -9.99 -7.68
CA LEU A 356 16.05 -11.16 -7.26
C LEU A 356 16.52 -10.96 -5.81
N PRO A 357 15.61 -10.93 -4.81
CA PRO A 357 16.01 -10.83 -3.41
C PRO A 357 16.98 -11.94 -3.03
N ALA A 358 17.96 -11.56 -2.20
CA ALA A 358 18.90 -12.51 -1.63
C ALA A 358 18.14 -13.59 -0.82
N PRO A 359 18.63 -14.84 -0.81
CA PRO A 359 18.05 -15.88 0.01
C PRO A 359 18.01 -15.45 1.48
N ILE A 360 16.85 -15.54 2.12
CA ILE A 360 16.73 -15.24 3.54
C ILE A 360 17.27 -16.44 4.31
N THR A 361 18.33 -16.22 5.07
CA THR A 361 18.84 -17.23 6.01
C THR A 361 18.14 -17.02 7.34
N THR A 362 17.37 -18.01 7.81
CA THR A 362 16.72 -17.92 9.12
C THR A 362 17.75 -17.98 10.25
N PRO A 363 17.40 -17.56 11.48
CA PRO A 363 18.27 -17.69 12.64
C PRO A 363 18.78 -19.12 12.88
N ASP A 364 18.02 -20.13 12.45
CA ASP A 364 18.36 -21.55 12.53
C ASP A 364 19.32 -22.02 11.43
N GLY A 365 19.81 -21.11 10.57
CA GLY A 365 20.71 -21.42 9.45
C GLY A 365 20.02 -22.03 8.23
N ASN A 366 18.68 -22.17 8.24
CA ASN A 366 17.95 -22.63 7.07
C ASN A 366 17.87 -21.52 6.04
N VAL A 367 18.38 -21.78 4.83
CA VAL A 367 18.16 -20.91 3.68
C VAL A 367 16.72 -21.12 3.22
N LEU A 368 15.85 -20.17 3.50
CA LEU A 368 14.54 -20.12 2.86
C LEU A 368 14.78 -19.76 1.40
N THR A 369 14.32 -20.62 0.50
CA THR A 369 14.15 -20.23 -0.90
C THR A 369 13.28 -19.00 -0.92
N ALA A 370 13.83 -17.91 -1.46
CA ALA A 370 13.12 -16.64 -1.58
C ALA A 370 11.70 -16.89 -2.13
N PRO A 371 10.70 -16.07 -1.70
CA PRO A 371 9.35 -16.09 -2.30
C PRO A 371 9.49 -16.17 -3.81
N ASP A 372 8.63 -16.96 -4.44
CA ASP A 372 8.79 -17.32 -5.84
C ASP A 372 9.02 -16.08 -6.71
N LEU A 373 10.30 -15.93 -7.07
CA LEU A 373 10.91 -14.68 -7.54
C LEU A 373 10.20 -14.16 -8.79
N ARG A 374 9.55 -15.08 -9.50
CA ARG A 374 8.81 -14.82 -10.72
C ARG A 374 7.70 -13.79 -10.53
N TRP A 375 6.79 -13.99 -9.58
CA TRP A 375 5.62 -13.12 -9.44
C TRP A 375 6.00 -11.75 -8.90
N ARG A 376 6.97 -11.71 -7.97
CA ARG A 376 7.53 -10.45 -7.51
C ARG A 376 8.21 -9.68 -8.64
N ALA A 377 9.02 -10.35 -9.46
CA ALA A 377 9.63 -9.74 -10.64
C ALA A 377 8.56 -9.25 -11.62
N GLU A 378 7.50 -10.02 -11.85
CA GLU A 378 6.37 -9.60 -12.68
C GLU A 378 5.70 -8.34 -12.14
N ASP A 379 5.32 -8.30 -10.86
CA ASP A 379 4.67 -7.13 -10.25
C ASP A 379 5.58 -5.89 -10.30
N ARG A 380 6.89 -6.04 -10.05
CA ARG A 380 7.87 -4.95 -10.13
C ARG A 380 8.05 -4.42 -11.56
N ILE A 381 8.14 -5.32 -12.55
CA ILE A 381 8.25 -4.94 -13.97
C ILE A 381 6.94 -4.29 -14.43
N ALA A 382 5.79 -4.84 -14.06
CA ALA A 382 4.48 -4.27 -14.36
C ALA A 382 4.32 -2.87 -13.74
N ALA A 383 4.78 -2.66 -12.50
CA ALA A 383 4.82 -1.34 -11.86
C ALA A 383 5.60 -0.31 -12.69
N ALA A 384 6.79 -0.70 -13.13
CA ALA A 384 7.66 0.14 -13.96
C ALA A 384 7.09 0.36 -15.36
N LEU A 385 6.32 -0.58 -15.92
CA LEU A 385 5.60 -0.39 -17.17
C LEU A 385 4.40 0.56 -17.02
N ILE A 386 3.65 0.49 -15.91
CA ILE A 386 2.57 1.45 -15.59
C ILE A 386 3.11 2.87 -15.57
N ALA A 387 4.32 3.07 -15.02
CA ALA A 387 5.01 4.35 -15.02
C ALA A 387 5.27 4.94 -16.40
N MET A 388 5.35 4.11 -17.44
CA MET A 388 5.57 4.51 -18.83
C MET A 388 4.27 4.86 -19.56
N THR A 389 3.12 4.55 -18.97
CA THR A 389 1.83 4.92 -19.56
C THR A 389 1.55 6.40 -19.31
N ASP A 390 0.96 7.10 -20.29
CA ASP A 390 0.54 8.51 -20.15
C ASP A 390 -0.61 8.73 -19.14
N ARG A 391 -0.92 7.72 -18.31
CA ARG A 391 -1.93 7.83 -17.27
C ARG A 391 -1.30 8.45 -16.02
N PRO A 392 -1.77 9.62 -15.55
CA PRO A 392 -1.21 10.29 -14.39
C PRO A 392 -1.33 9.41 -13.14
N ARG A 393 -0.22 9.08 -12.50
CA ARG A 393 -0.19 8.25 -11.29
C ARG A 393 -1.10 8.87 -10.21
N PRO A 394 -2.04 8.10 -9.63
CA PRO A 394 -2.91 8.63 -8.61
C PRO A 394 -2.08 8.96 -7.38
N LEU A 395 -2.54 9.96 -6.63
CA LEU A 395 -2.04 10.30 -5.31
C LEU A 395 -3.02 9.75 -4.29
N ALA A 396 -2.64 8.71 -3.57
CA ALA A 396 -3.33 8.29 -2.37
C ALA A 396 -2.93 9.23 -1.21
N VAL A 397 -3.90 9.77 -0.50
CA VAL A 397 -3.70 10.65 0.64
C VAL A 397 -4.20 9.93 1.88
N LEU A 398 -3.29 9.54 2.76
CA LEU A 398 -3.62 8.95 4.05
C LEU A 398 -4.09 10.05 5.01
N THR A 399 -5.40 10.14 5.22
CA THR A 399 -6.03 11.15 6.08
C THR A 399 -6.39 10.54 7.43
N HIS A 400 -5.88 11.10 8.53
CA HIS A 400 -6.12 10.54 9.88
C HIS A 400 -6.04 11.55 11.03
N ALA A 401 -6.45 11.09 12.22
CA ALA A 401 -6.42 11.84 13.48
C ALA A 401 -5.36 11.32 14.50
N LEU A 402 -4.37 10.55 14.04
CA LEU A 402 -3.34 9.98 14.93
C LEU A 402 -2.56 11.11 15.63
N PRO A 403 -2.02 10.86 16.85
CA PRO A 403 -1.31 11.87 17.63
C PRO A 403 0.03 12.31 17.02
N GLY A 404 0.49 11.68 15.94
CA GLY A 404 1.76 11.99 15.29
C GLY A 404 1.71 11.70 13.79
N ARG A 405 2.84 11.94 13.14
CA ARG A 405 3.01 11.70 11.71
C ARG A 405 3.50 10.29 11.42
N ALA A 406 2.93 9.63 10.42
CA ALA A 406 3.40 8.34 9.92
C ALA A 406 4.60 8.50 8.97
N ALA A 407 4.58 9.49 8.09
CA ALA A 407 5.64 9.78 7.14
C ALA A 407 6.85 10.46 7.81
N PRO A 408 8.08 10.32 7.26
CA PRO A 408 8.44 9.58 6.05
C PRO A 408 8.67 8.08 6.27
N ALA A 409 8.71 7.60 7.52
CA ALA A 409 9.04 6.21 7.85
C ALA A 409 7.88 5.22 7.66
N TRP A 410 6.66 5.76 7.53
CA TRP A 410 5.38 5.05 7.44
C TRP A 410 5.19 4.04 8.57
N THR A 411 5.43 4.45 9.81
CA THR A 411 5.37 3.57 10.99
C THR A 411 4.00 2.90 11.12
N GLY A 412 3.97 1.56 11.03
CA GLY A 412 2.74 0.75 11.11
C GLY A 412 1.94 0.65 9.81
N LEU A 413 2.38 1.33 8.75
CA LEU A 413 1.75 1.39 7.42
C LEU A 413 2.79 1.25 6.29
N ARG A 414 3.97 0.71 6.58
CA ARG A 414 5.06 0.62 5.61
C ARG A 414 4.68 -0.31 4.46
N SER A 415 4.04 -1.43 4.77
CA SER A 415 3.57 -2.41 3.81
C SER A 415 2.54 -1.80 2.85
N LEU A 416 1.67 -0.91 3.35
CA LEU A 416 0.73 -0.16 2.51
C LEU A 416 1.48 0.81 1.58
N ALA A 417 2.43 1.57 2.11
CA ALA A 417 3.22 2.52 1.32
C ALA A 417 4.01 1.81 0.21
N GLU A 418 4.67 0.71 0.54
CA GLU A 418 5.41 -0.14 -0.40
C GLU A 418 4.47 -0.77 -1.44
N LEU A 419 3.32 -1.28 -1.02
CA LEU A 419 2.30 -1.86 -1.90
C LEU A 419 1.76 -0.83 -2.91
N LEU A 420 1.39 0.37 -2.46
CA LEU A 420 0.85 1.40 -3.34
C LEU A 420 1.94 1.90 -4.30
N ALA A 421 3.15 2.14 -3.82
CA ALA A 421 4.29 2.50 -4.67
C ALA A 421 4.54 1.43 -5.75
N LEU A 422 4.48 0.15 -5.36
CA LEU A 422 4.54 -1.01 -6.24
C LEU A 422 3.43 -1.04 -7.31
N ARG A 423 2.30 -0.39 -7.10
CA ARG A 423 1.22 -0.32 -8.08
C ARG A 423 1.20 1.01 -8.83
N GLY A 424 2.27 1.80 -8.73
CA GLY A 424 2.40 3.11 -9.36
C GLY A 424 1.45 4.15 -8.77
N ILE A 425 1.14 4.02 -7.49
CA ILE A 425 0.31 4.93 -6.70
C ILE A 425 1.23 5.63 -5.71
N ASP A 426 1.31 6.96 -5.77
CA ASP A 426 2.08 7.72 -4.80
C ASP A 426 1.26 7.86 -3.51
N LEU A 427 1.92 7.84 -2.35
CA LEU A 427 1.26 8.00 -1.05
C LEU A 427 1.77 9.27 -0.36
N GLU A 428 0.83 10.09 0.12
CA GLU A 428 1.06 11.30 0.91
C GLU A 428 0.31 11.21 2.24
N GLU A 429 0.83 11.84 3.28
CA GLU A 429 0.19 11.87 4.59
C GLU A 429 -0.51 13.22 4.84
N TRP A 430 -1.77 13.17 5.25
CA TRP A 430 -2.49 14.31 5.81
C TRP A 430 -2.97 14.01 7.22
N PRO A 431 -2.23 14.42 8.27
CA PRO A 431 -2.67 14.28 9.65
C PRO A 431 -3.73 15.35 9.97
N ALA A 432 -4.92 15.24 9.39
CA ALA A 432 -6.01 16.21 9.51
C ALA A 432 -6.43 16.52 10.96
N GLY A 433 -6.16 15.61 11.91
CA GLY A 433 -6.35 15.87 13.34
C GLY A 433 -5.34 16.86 13.94
N LEU A 434 -4.18 17.07 13.31
CA LEU A 434 -3.12 17.99 13.72
C LEU A 434 -3.10 19.24 12.84
N ASP A 435 -3.23 19.06 11.52
CA ASP A 435 -3.14 20.11 10.52
C ASP A 435 -4.41 20.16 9.66
N ILE A 436 -5.24 21.19 9.87
CA ILE A 436 -6.51 21.33 9.15
C ILE A 436 -6.32 21.63 7.65
N ASN A 437 -5.17 22.20 7.28
CA ASN A 437 -4.87 22.52 5.89
C ASN A 437 -4.23 21.32 5.19
N PRO A 438 -4.68 20.97 3.98
CA PRO A 438 -4.10 19.86 3.22
C PRO A 438 -2.64 20.14 2.82
N PRO A 439 -1.81 19.10 2.67
CA PRO A 439 -0.47 19.23 2.08
C PRO A 439 -0.50 19.87 0.69
N LYS A 440 0.49 20.71 0.38
CA LYS A 440 0.62 21.37 -0.94
C LYS A 440 0.74 20.38 -2.11
N SER A 441 1.21 19.16 -1.86
CA SER A 441 1.29 18.10 -2.87
C SER A 441 -0.09 17.70 -3.40
N ILE A 442 -1.16 17.85 -2.61
CA ILE A 442 -2.54 17.62 -3.05
C ILE A 442 -2.97 18.66 -4.08
N GLU A 443 -2.77 19.95 -3.78
CA GLU A 443 -3.06 21.05 -4.71
C GLU A 443 -2.25 20.88 -6.00
N GLN A 444 -0.97 20.51 -5.88
CA GLN A 444 -0.12 20.23 -7.03
C GLN A 444 -0.65 19.06 -7.86
N ALA A 445 -1.03 17.95 -7.23
CA ALA A 445 -1.59 16.81 -7.93
C ALA A 445 -2.89 17.16 -8.68
N GLN A 446 -3.76 17.96 -8.06
CA GLN A 446 -4.98 18.45 -8.71
C GLN A 446 -4.66 19.35 -9.92
N ARG A 447 -3.68 20.27 -9.80
CA ARG A 447 -3.21 21.10 -10.93
C ARG A 447 -2.68 20.24 -12.09
N ASP A 448 -1.96 19.18 -11.75
CA ASP A 448 -1.41 18.22 -12.71
C ASP A 448 -2.45 17.21 -13.23
N LYS A 449 -3.74 17.38 -12.86
CA LYS A 449 -4.87 16.49 -13.22
C LYS A 449 -4.63 15.03 -12.81
N ARG A 450 -3.86 14.81 -11.74
CA ARG A 450 -3.66 13.50 -11.15
C ARG A 450 -4.89 13.13 -10.30
N PRO A 451 -5.42 11.91 -10.40
CA PRO A 451 -6.48 11.46 -9.50
C PRO A 451 -5.98 11.51 -8.06
N VAL A 452 -6.72 12.19 -7.17
CA VAL A 452 -6.45 12.20 -5.74
C VAL A 452 -7.48 11.30 -5.05
N VAL A 453 -7.00 10.35 -4.26
CA VAL A 453 -7.85 9.40 -3.53
C VAL A 453 -7.54 9.52 -2.04
N TYR A 454 -8.56 9.80 -1.23
CA TYR A 454 -8.38 9.96 0.21
C TYR A 454 -8.62 8.62 0.93
N ILE A 455 -7.58 8.06 1.55
CA ILE A 455 -7.65 6.87 2.41
C ILE A 455 -7.82 7.35 3.84
N ILE A 456 -8.98 7.13 4.41
CA ILE A 456 -9.37 7.66 5.72
C ILE A 456 -9.27 6.55 6.76
N LEU A 457 -8.39 6.74 7.74
CA LEU A 457 -8.30 5.89 8.92
C LEU A 457 -9.06 6.55 10.07
N THR A 458 -10.24 6.04 10.40
CA THR A 458 -11.04 6.59 11.50
C THR A 458 -10.47 6.17 12.84
N GLN A 459 -10.77 6.94 13.89
CA GLN A 459 -10.31 6.66 15.25
C GLN A 459 -11.42 6.90 16.26
N ALA A 460 -11.46 6.05 17.28
CA ALA A 460 -12.25 6.30 18.47
C ALA A 460 -11.54 7.32 19.37
N ALA A 461 -12.29 8.21 20.01
CA ALA A 461 -11.74 9.10 21.02
C ALA A 461 -11.58 8.35 22.35
N ALA A 462 -10.34 8.12 22.79
CA ALA A 462 -10.04 7.53 24.10
C ALA A 462 -9.76 8.60 25.17
N SER A 463 -9.44 9.82 24.75
CA SER A 463 -9.17 10.98 25.61
C SER A 463 -9.79 12.26 25.05
N THR A 464 -9.81 13.34 25.83
CA THR A 464 -10.27 14.66 25.39
C THR A 464 -9.45 15.19 24.20
N ALA A 465 -8.12 14.97 24.21
CA ALA A 465 -7.25 15.36 23.10
C ALA A 465 -7.61 14.57 21.83
N ASP A 466 -7.90 13.28 21.94
CA ASP A 466 -8.36 12.47 20.81
C ASP A 466 -9.71 12.97 20.29
N ALA A 467 -10.65 13.32 21.19
CA ALA A 467 -11.94 13.87 20.80
C ALA A 467 -11.80 15.17 19.98
N THR A 468 -10.87 16.05 20.33
CA THR A 468 -10.59 17.25 19.53
C THR A 468 -10.06 16.89 18.14
N ARG A 469 -9.11 15.95 18.04
CA ARG A 469 -8.54 15.54 16.74
C ARG A 469 -9.55 14.79 15.87
N VAL A 470 -10.36 13.92 16.46
CA VAL A 470 -11.48 13.22 15.79
C VAL A 470 -12.50 14.24 15.30
N GLY A 471 -12.83 15.27 16.10
CA GLY A 471 -13.71 16.36 15.68
C GLY A 471 -13.13 17.18 14.51
N ALA A 472 -11.82 17.41 14.47
CA ALA A 472 -11.17 18.05 13.34
C ALA A 472 -11.22 17.19 12.07
N LEU A 473 -10.93 15.88 12.19
CA LEU A 473 -11.07 14.94 11.09
C LEU A 473 -12.50 14.87 10.57
N ALA A 474 -13.52 14.84 11.44
CA ALA A 474 -14.94 14.80 11.05
C ALA A 474 -15.30 15.95 10.09
N LYS A 475 -14.87 17.18 10.43
CA LYS A 475 -15.07 18.36 9.58
C LYS A 475 -14.39 18.25 8.22
N VAL A 476 -13.20 17.64 8.18
CA VAL A 476 -12.49 17.35 6.93
C VAL A 476 -13.28 16.33 6.10
N LEU A 477 -13.85 15.29 6.72
CA LEU A 477 -14.67 14.29 6.03
C LEU A 477 -15.92 14.91 5.41
N ASP A 478 -16.63 15.78 6.14
CA ASP A 478 -17.77 16.53 5.61
C ASP A 478 -17.35 17.35 4.38
N THR A 479 -16.21 18.05 4.48
CA THR A 479 -15.70 18.88 3.37
C THR A 479 -15.34 18.04 2.14
N LEU A 480 -14.64 16.91 2.32
CA LEU A 480 -14.27 16.00 1.23
C LEU A 480 -15.51 15.36 0.59
N PHE A 481 -16.49 14.98 1.41
CA PHE A 481 -17.73 14.37 0.95
C PHE A 481 -18.55 15.35 0.09
N GLU A 482 -18.77 16.58 0.58
CA GLU A 482 -19.50 17.64 -0.13
C GLU A 482 -18.77 18.09 -1.41
N ALA A 483 -17.43 18.14 -1.38
CA ALA A 483 -16.62 18.44 -2.56
C ALA A 483 -16.68 17.34 -3.64
N GLY A 484 -17.24 16.18 -3.32
CA GLY A 484 -17.35 15.07 -4.26
C GLY A 484 -16.04 14.30 -4.44
N GLU A 485 -15.13 14.34 -3.47
CA GLU A 485 -13.82 13.71 -3.61
C GLU A 485 -13.88 12.17 -3.50
N PRO A 486 -12.99 11.43 -4.20
CA PRO A 486 -12.91 9.98 -4.08
C PRO A 486 -12.37 9.56 -2.70
N MET A 487 -13.10 8.71 -1.99
CA MET A 487 -12.81 8.37 -0.59
C MET A 487 -12.80 6.85 -0.35
N LEU A 488 -11.79 6.34 0.33
CA LEU A 488 -11.75 5.01 0.96
C LEU A 488 -11.89 5.19 2.47
N LEU A 489 -13.07 4.94 3.02
CA LEU A 489 -13.34 5.03 4.46
C LEU A 489 -13.11 3.69 5.15
N CYS A 490 -12.14 3.64 6.05
CA CYS A 490 -11.88 2.47 6.91
C CYS A 490 -12.50 2.72 8.28
N ALA A 491 -13.70 2.20 8.50
CA ALA A 491 -14.49 2.50 9.69
C ALA A 491 -13.99 1.72 10.92
N SER A 492 -13.99 2.39 12.06
CA SER A 492 -13.59 1.86 13.37
C SER A 492 -14.78 1.81 14.32
N LEU A 493 -14.63 1.04 15.40
CA LEU A 493 -15.57 1.05 16.50
C LEU A 493 -15.74 2.46 17.09
N SER A 494 -16.97 2.77 17.50
CA SER A 494 -17.34 4.07 18.06
C SER A 494 -18.12 3.88 19.36
N SER A 495 -17.52 4.30 20.47
CA SER A 495 -18.19 4.34 21.79
C SER A 495 -19.37 5.31 21.80
N THR A 496 -19.31 6.40 21.02
CA THR A 496 -20.40 7.35 20.84
C THR A 496 -21.63 6.68 20.23
N LYS A 497 -21.44 5.84 19.20
CA LYS A 497 -22.54 5.09 18.58
C LYS A 497 -23.06 3.98 19.49
N ALA A 498 -22.19 3.31 20.25
CA ALA A 498 -22.61 2.35 21.27
C ALA A 498 -23.52 3.02 22.32
N ALA A 499 -23.25 4.29 22.66
CA ALA A 499 -24.11 5.14 23.49
C ALA A 499 -25.34 5.72 22.76
N ARG A 500 -25.67 5.23 21.56
CA ARG A 500 -26.81 5.63 20.71
C ARG A 500 -26.76 7.08 20.19
N ALA A 501 -25.61 7.74 20.23
CA ALA A 501 -25.39 9.01 19.55
C ALA A 501 -24.91 8.80 18.10
N ALA A 502 -24.99 9.87 17.29
CA ALA A 502 -24.43 9.83 15.94
C ALA A 502 -22.90 9.71 15.98
N ASP A 503 -22.34 8.86 15.13
CA ASP A 503 -20.90 8.70 14.99
C ASP A 503 -20.34 9.77 14.04
N PRO A 504 -19.54 10.74 14.52
CA PRO A 504 -19.04 11.82 13.67
C PRO A 504 -18.15 11.33 12.52
N MET A 505 -17.62 10.11 12.60
CA MET A 505 -16.77 9.52 11.54
C MET A 505 -17.57 8.91 10.38
N THR A 506 -18.88 8.69 10.54
CA THR A 506 -19.70 7.99 9.54
C THR A 506 -21.04 8.68 9.27
N SER A 507 -21.46 9.64 10.10
CA SER A 507 -22.75 10.33 9.97
C SER A 507 -22.91 11.09 8.65
N PHE A 508 -21.81 11.56 8.05
CA PHE A 508 -21.82 12.27 6.76
C PHE A 508 -22.32 11.38 5.60
N LEU A 509 -22.35 10.06 5.77
CA LEU A 509 -22.87 9.10 4.78
C LEU A 509 -24.41 8.91 4.87
N GLN A 510 -25.05 9.31 5.97
CA GLN A 510 -26.49 9.15 6.16
C GLN A 510 -27.36 9.84 5.11
N PRO A 511 -27.02 11.05 4.60
CA PRO A 511 -27.80 11.71 3.55
C PRO A 511 -27.95 10.89 2.27
N ILE A 512 -27.00 9.99 1.96
CA ILE A 512 -27.07 9.08 0.81
C ILE A 512 -27.62 7.69 1.18
N GLY A 513 -28.19 7.55 2.37
CA GLY A 513 -28.82 6.34 2.88
C GLY A 513 -27.84 5.28 3.40
N ILE A 514 -26.56 5.59 3.52
CA ILE A 514 -25.54 4.65 4.01
C ILE A 514 -25.35 4.84 5.51
N GLU A 515 -25.43 3.75 6.28
CA GLU A 515 -25.20 3.74 7.73
C GLU A 515 -24.16 2.69 8.09
N VAL A 516 -23.14 3.07 8.87
CA VAL A 516 -22.18 2.12 9.43
C VAL A 516 -22.57 1.80 10.87
N GLU A 517 -22.66 0.51 11.20
CA GLU A 517 -22.95 0.00 12.54
C GLU A 517 -21.70 0.06 13.45
N SER A 518 -21.08 1.24 13.57
CA SER A 518 -19.82 1.42 14.32
C SER A 518 -19.96 1.21 15.83
N GLY A 519 -21.19 1.19 16.35
CA GLY A 519 -21.47 0.89 17.76
C GLY A 519 -21.60 -0.60 18.07
N ARG A 520 -21.67 -1.47 17.06
CA ARG A 520 -21.92 -2.91 17.24
C ARG A 520 -21.10 -3.73 16.23
N PRO A 521 -19.92 -4.27 16.61
CA PRO A 521 -19.17 -5.14 15.73
C PRO A 521 -19.92 -6.44 15.47
N LEU A 522 -19.71 -7.00 14.28
CA LEU A 522 -20.10 -8.34 13.95
C LEU A 522 -19.13 -9.32 14.61
N LEU A 523 -19.59 -10.04 15.63
CA LEU A 523 -18.85 -11.14 16.23
C LEU A 523 -19.28 -12.47 15.63
N SER A 524 -18.40 -13.47 15.74
CA SER A 524 -18.75 -14.85 15.42
C SER A 524 -18.46 -15.82 16.57
N SER A 525 -19.23 -16.89 16.67
CA SER A 525 -19.01 -17.95 17.66
C SER A 525 -18.08 -19.02 17.08
N GLY A 526 -17.07 -19.38 17.87
CA GLY A 526 -16.14 -20.48 17.58
C GLY A 526 -16.12 -21.50 18.72
N ILE A 527 -15.45 -22.62 18.50
CA ILE A 527 -15.19 -23.63 19.53
C ILE A 527 -13.67 -23.82 19.62
N LEU A 528 -13.12 -23.67 20.82
CA LEU A 528 -11.71 -23.95 21.12
C LEU A 528 -11.64 -24.81 22.38
N GLY A 529 -11.08 -26.02 22.25
CA GLY A 529 -10.98 -26.98 23.36
C GLY A 529 -12.34 -27.38 23.95
N GLY A 530 -13.40 -27.45 23.11
CA GLY A 530 -14.77 -27.76 23.55
C GLY A 530 -15.52 -26.61 24.21
N ARG A 531 -14.88 -25.44 24.40
CA ARG A 531 -15.52 -24.23 24.93
C ARG A 531 -15.91 -23.28 23.80
N ARG A 532 -17.10 -22.67 23.91
CA ARG A 532 -17.51 -21.55 23.03
C ARG A 532 -16.56 -20.37 23.25
N ILE A 533 -16.11 -19.76 22.17
CA ILE A 533 -15.38 -18.49 22.17
C ILE A 533 -16.10 -17.49 21.26
N ALA A 534 -15.93 -16.20 21.53
CA ALA A 534 -16.30 -15.13 20.61
C ALA A 534 -15.06 -14.73 19.81
N LEU A 535 -15.23 -14.60 18.50
CA LEU A 535 -14.19 -14.20 17.56
C LEU A 535 -14.54 -12.80 17.04
N ALA A 536 -13.63 -11.85 17.27
CA ALA A 536 -13.68 -10.50 16.73
C ALA A 536 -13.02 -10.37 15.36
N ASP A 537 -12.34 -11.43 14.92
CA ASP A 537 -11.67 -11.50 13.62
C ASP A 537 -12.52 -12.36 12.69
N LEU A 538 -12.62 -11.93 11.44
CA LEU A 538 -13.37 -12.62 10.40
C LEU A 538 -12.46 -12.92 9.22
N ASP A 539 -12.21 -14.21 9.03
CA ASP A 539 -11.49 -14.76 7.89
C ASP A 539 -12.46 -15.07 6.75
N LEU A 540 -12.12 -14.57 5.56
CA LEU A 540 -12.92 -14.68 4.35
C LEU A 540 -12.05 -15.19 3.21
N ALA A 541 -12.64 -16.00 2.33
CA ALA A 541 -12.02 -16.44 1.09
C ALA A 541 -12.84 -16.03 -0.15
N SER A 542 -14.13 -15.74 0.00
CA SER A 542 -14.98 -15.26 -1.09
C SER A 542 -15.80 -14.06 -0.61
N PRO A 543 -15.74 -12.91 -1.31
CA PRO A 543 -16.50 -11.72 -0.95
C PRO A 543 -17.99 -11.78 -1.34
N MET A 544 -18.42 -12.81 -2.07
CA MET A 544 -19.82 -13.03 -2.48
C MET A 544 -20.45 -11.83 -3.21
N SER A 545 -19.72 -11.18 -4.11
CA SER A 545 -20.19 -10.04 -4.91
C SER A 545 -19.61 -10.03 -6.33
N ASP A 546 -20.32 -9.38 -7.26
CA ASP A 546 -19.91 -9.20 -8.67
C ASP A 546 -19.18 -7.87 -8.93
N HIS A 547 -18.96 -7.07 -7.89
CA HIS A 547 -18.22 -5.82 -8.02
C HIS A 547 -16.79 -6.10 -8.53
N PRO A 548 -16.21 -5.28 -9.43
CA PRO A 548 -14.86 -5.52 -9.94
C PRO A 548 -13.81 -5.72 -8.83
N ILE A 549 -13.91 -4.96 -7.73
CA ILE A 549 -13.06 -5.16 -6.54
C ILE A 549 -13.26 -6.56 -5.96
N ALA A 550 -14.51 -6.99 -5.76
CA ALA A 550 -14.82 -8.32 -5.23
C ALA A 550 -14.29 -9.45 -6.13
N LEU A 551 -14.41 -9.32 -7.45
CA LEU A 551 -13.86 -10.29 -8.39
C LEU A 551 -12.33 -10.42 -8.29
N ALA A 552 -11.63 -9.32 -7.98
CA ALA A 552 -10.19 -9.36 -7.70
C ALA A 552 -9.88 -10.14 -6.41
N LEU A 553 -10.79 -10.17 -5.44
CA LEU A 553 -10.61 -10.86 -4.16
C LEU A 553 -11.02 -12.35 -4.15
N GLU A 554 -11.73 -12.82 -5.18
CA GLU A 554 -12.33 -14.15 -5.16
C GLU A 554 -11.30 -15.27 -4.89
N ALA A 555 -11.57 -16.14 -3.92
CA ALA A 555 -10.67 -17.19 -3.45
C ALA A 555 -9.38 -16.72 -2.73
N LEU A 556 -9.16 -15.43 -2.51
CA LEU A 556 -8.02 -14.93 -1.75
C LEU A 556 -8.35 -14.84 -0.24
N PRO A 557 -7.50 -15.39 0.65
CA PRO A 557 -7.62 -15.18 2.08
C PRO A 557 -7.56 -13.69 2.43
N LEU A 558 -8.59 -13.23 3.13
CA LEU A 558 -8.77 -11.88 3.63
C LEU A 558 -9.15 -11.97 5.11
N ARG A 559 -8.60 -11.08 5.94
CA ARG A 559 -8.98 -10.97 7.36
C ARG A 559 -9.42 -9.55 7.67
N LEU A 560 -10.59 -9.43 8.28
CA LEU A 560 -11.11 -8.19 8.86
C LEU A 560 -11.18 -8.33 10.38
N GLN A 561 -10.53 -7.43 11.11
CA GLN A 561 -10.67 -7.37 12.56
C GLN A 561 -11.74 -6.35 12.93
N TRP A 562 -12.56 -6.70 13.93
CA TRP A 562 -13.72 -5.93 14.37
C TRP A 562 -14.61 -5.51 13.19
N PRO A 563 -15.07 -6.45 12.36
CA PRO A 563 -15.87 -6.12 11.20
C PRO A 563 -17.17 -5.41 11.63
N LEU A 564 -17.51 -4.35 10.91
CA LEU A 564 -18.69 -3.51 11.11
C LEU A 564 -19.60 -3.70 9.92
N VAL A 565 -20.90 -3.79 10.18
CA VAL A 565 -21.89 -3.88 9.11
C VAL A 565 -22.15 -2.50 8.52
N VAL A 566 -22.17 -2.42 7.19
CA VAL A 566 -22.54 -1.23 6.44
C VAL A 566 -23.91 -1.45 5.82
N ARG A 567 -24.91 -0.75 6.34
CA ARG A 567 -26.29 -0.78 5.87
C ARG A 567 -26.50 0.25 4.77
N TYR A 568 -27.41 -0.07 3.86
CA TYR A 568 -27.79 0.78 2.74
C TYR A 568 -29.24 0.52 2.33
N PRO A 569 -29.87 1.41 1.54
CA PRO A 569 -31.26 1.22 1.15
C PRO A 569 -31.38 -0.04 0.28
N GLY A 570 -32.29 -0.96 0.63
CA GLY A 570 -32.52 -2.20 -0.10
C GLY A 570 -31.69 -3.41 0.35
N ASP A 571 -30.83 -3.26 1.36
CA ASP A 571 -30.03 -4.36 1.98
C ASP A 571 -30.90 -5.54 2.47
N THR A 572 -32.20 -5.32 2.69
CA THR A 572 -33.14 -6.34 3.17
C THR A 572 -33.84 -7.16 2.08
N VAL A 573 -33.77 -6.78 0.80
CA VAL A 573 -34.76 -7.26 -0.19
C VAL A 573 -34.23 -8.22 -1.27
N SER A 574 -32.94 -8.33 -1.60
CA SER A 574 -32.50 -9.34 -2.59
C SER A 574 -30.98 -9.48 -2.73
N ASN A 575 -30.56 -10.57 -3.40
CA ASN A 575 -29.24 -10.78 -4.01
C ASN A 575 -28.86 -9.76 -5.10
N ALA A 576 -29.51 -8.60 -5.18
CA ALA A 576 -29.21 -7.59 -6.19
C ALA A 576 -27.73 -7.21 -6.16
N SER A 577 -27.11 -7.19 -7.34
CA SER A 577 -25.72 -6.78 -7.54
C SER A 577 -25.54 -5.26 -7.57
N GLU A 578 -26.63 -4.53 -7.82
CA GLU A 578 -26.65 -3.07 -7.87
C GLU A 578 -28.02 -2.56 -7.39
N ILE A 579 -27.98 -1.57 -6.50
CA ILE A 579 -29.18 -0.84 -6.07
C ILE A 579 -29.04 0.62 -6.50
N LYS A 580 -30.03 1.11 -7.24
CA LYS A 580 -30.17 2.52 -7.61
C LYS A 580 -31.17 3.16 -6.66
N THR A 581 -30.74 4.16 -5.90
CA THR A 581 -31.66 4.97 -5.09
C THR A 581 -32.35 6.02 -5.97
N SER A 582 -33.44 6.59 -5.47
CA SER A 582 -34.19 7.66 -6.15
C SER A 582 -33.36 8.94 -6.39
N GLU A 583 -32.22 9.08 -5.72
CA GLU A 583 -31.34 10.25 -5.80
C GLU A 583 -30.16 10.07 -6.76
N GLY A 584 -30.18 9.02 -7.59
CA GLY A 584 -29.08 8.74 -8.52
C GLY A 584 -27.80 8.24 -7.84
N VAL A 585 -27.92 7.74 -6.60
CA VAL A 585 -26.85 7.02 -5.90
C VAL A 585 -26.90 5.56 -6.31
N ARG A 586 -25.78 5.02 -6.76
CA ARG A 586 -25.59 3.60 -7.06
C ARG A 586 -24.78 2.96 -5.94
N VAL A 587 -25.32 1.91 -5.34
CA VAL A 587 -24.65 1.15 -4.27
C VAL A 587 -24.42 -0.26 -4.74
N ARG A 588 -23.19 -0.76 -4.58
CA ARG A 588 -22.79 -2.13 -4.92
C ARG A 588 -21.99 -2.72 -3.77
N PRO A 589 -22.42 -3.83 -3.16
CA PRO A 589 -21.65 -4.45 -2.10
C PRO A 589 -20.30 -4.95 -2.66
N ILE A 590 -19.24 -4.89 -1.86
CA ILE A 590 -17.93 -5.47 -2.19
C ILE A 590 -17.76 -6.76 -1.42
N ILE A 591 -17.98 -6.75 -0.10
CA ILE A 591 -17.78 -7.91 0.78
C ILE A 591 -19.09 -8.19 1.51
N ARG A 592 -19.62 -9.40 1.32
CA ARG A 592 -20.82 -9.92 1.98
C ARG A 592 -20.50 -11.21 2.70
N VAL A 593 -21.15 -11.42 3.84
CA VAL A 593 -21.07 -12.68 4.58
C VAL A 593 -22.46 -13.18 4.92
N PRO A 594 -22.74 -14.49 4.82
CA PRO A 594 -24.07 -15.00 5.11
C PRO A 594 -24.46 -14.70 6.55
N VAL A 595 -25.70 -14.27 6.73
CA VAL A 595 -26.34 -14.24 8.04
C VAL A 595 -26.48 -15.68 8.55
N GLY A 596 -26.23 -15.89 9.84
CA GLY A 596 -26.36 -17.21 10.44
C GLY A 596 -26.29 -17.16 11.96
N PRO A 597 -26.72 -18.23 12.65
CA PRO A 597 -26.86 -18.27 14.11
C PRO A 597 -25.52 -18.16 14.86
N SER A 598 -24.40 -18.30 14.15
CA SER A 598 -23.06 -18.13 14.71
C SER A 598 -22.55 -16.70 14.61
N ARG A 599 -23.29 -15.74 14.07
CA ARG A 599 -22.85 -14.35 13.93
C ARG A 599 -23.91 -13.39 14.44
N TRP A 600 -23.50 -12.36 15.17
CA TRP A 600 -24.41 -11.35 15.71
C TRP A 600 -23.69 -10.00 15.82
N LEU A 601 -24.48 -8.93 15.85
CA LEU A 601 -23.98 -7.59 16.18
C LEU A 601 -23.94 -7.43 17.70
N GLU A 602 -22.74 -7.36 18.27
CA GLU A 602 -22.51 -7.28 19.71
C GLU A 602 -22.68 -5.86 20.22
N SER A 603 -23.57 -5.63 21.20
CA SER A 603 -23.79 -4.32 21.79
C SER A 603 -22.86 -3.99 22.97
N GLU A 604 -22.31 -5.00 23.65
CA GLU A 604 -21.51 -4.86 24.87
C GLU A 604 -20.03 -5.23 24.63
N TRP A 605 -19.47 -4.76 23.52
CA TRP A 605 -18.12 -5.14 23.07
C TRP A 605 -16.95 -4.44 23.81
N SER A 606 -17.19 -3.34 24.53
CA SER A 606 -16.13 -2.44 25.02
C SER A 606 -15.12 -3.13 25.95
N THR A 607 -15.62 -3.88 26.94
CA THR A 607 -14.79 -4.68 27.85
C THR A 607 -14.00 -5.73 27.07
N PHE A 608 -14.64 -6.42 26.14
CA PHE A 608 -14.01 -7.44 25.30
C PHE A 608 -12.92 -6.86 24.39
N ALA A 609 -13.13 -5.67 23.82
CA ALA A 609 -12.17 -5.00 22.94
C ALA A 609 -10.92 -4.49 23.66
N SER A 610 -11.02 -4.17 24.96
CA SER A 610 -9.87 -3.76 25.77
C SER A 610 -8.88 -4.89 26.09
N MET A 611 -9.31 -6.15 25.94
CA MET A 611 -8.49 -7.34 26.19
C MET A 611 -7.64 -7.69 24.98
N ASN A 612 -6.44 -8.23 25.19
CA ASN A 612 -5.65 -8.81 24.10
C ASN A 612 -6.26 -10.16 23.62
N GLU A 613 -5.78 -10.68 22.48
CA GLU A 613 -6.37 -11.88 21.87
C GLU A 613 -6.33 -13.11 22.78
N THR A 614 -5.20 -13.38 23.44
CA THR A 614 -5.05 -14.51 24.36
C THR A 614 -6.01 -14.40 25.55
N GLN A 615 -6.18 -13.20 26.10
CA GLN A 615 -7.14 -12.93 27.18
C GLN A 615 -8.57 -13.17 26.70
N ARG A 616 -8.96 -12.67 25.52
CA ARG A 616 -10.29 -12.90 24.91
C ARG A 616 -10.59 -14.39 24.74
N GLN A 617 -9.63 -15.16 24.24
CA GLN A 617 -9.78 -16.61 24.09
C GLN A 617 -9.87 -17.36 25.43
N SER A 618 -9.29 -16.81 26.50
CA SER A 618 -9.30 -17.39 27.85
C SER A 618 -10.56 -17.05 28.68
N MET A 619 -11.33 -16.04 28.28
CA MET A 619 -12.48 -15.50 29.01
C MET A 619 -13.49 -16.59 29.40
N ALA A 620 -13.90 -16.63 30.67
CA ALA A 620 -14.80 -17.66 31.19
C ALA A 620 -16.22 -17.56 30.59
N ARG A 621 -16.67 -16.33 30.34
CA ARG A 621 -17.96 -15.99 29.73
C ARG A 621 -17.71 -15.03 28.57
N PRO A 622 -17.29 -15.53 27.39
CA PRO A 622 -17.13 -14.65 26.23
C PRO A 622 -18.49 -14.04 25.83
N PRO A 623 -18.49 -12.89 25.15
CA PRO A 623 -19.71 -12.29 24.64
C PRO A 623 -20.56 -13.31 23.86
N ALA A 624 -21.86 -13.23 24.06
CA ALA A 624 -22.83 -14.11 23.46
C ALA A 624 -24.04 -13.28 23.08
N TYR A 625 -24.80 -13.75 22.08
CA TYR A 625 -26.12 -13.22 21.79
C TYR A 625 -27.07 -13.47 22.98
N ASP A 626 -27.10 -12.53 23.91
CA ASP A 626 -27.95 -12.58 25.11
C ASP A 626 -28.52 -11.20 25.50
N SER A 627 -28.06 -10.11 24.88
CA SER A 627 -28.60 -8.77 25.09
C SER A 627 -29.75 -8.46 24.13
N PRO A 628 -30.86 -7.86 24.60
CA PRO A 628 -31.93 -7.37 23.73
C PRO A 628 -31.50 -6.29 22.73
N SER A 629 -30.32 -5.68 22.93
CA SER A 629 -29.75 -4.68 22.00
C SER A 629 -28.91 -5.31 20.90
N ASP A 630 -28.60 -6.59 21.00
CA ASP A 630 -27.92 -7.34 19.95
C ASP A 630 -28.87 -7.59 18.77
N ASP A 631 -28.32 -7.59 17.55
CA ASP A 631 -29.05 -7.94 16.33
C ASP A 631 -28.49 -9.27 15.81
N ASP A 632 -29.29 -10.33 15.88
CA ASP A 632 -28.88 -11.68 15.50
C ASP A 632 -28.90 -11.94 14.00
N ALA A 633 -29.61 -11.14 13.19
CA ALA A 633 -29.81 -11.57 11.81
C ALA A 633 -30.42 -10.59 10.82
N GLY A 634 -30.86 -9.39 11.19
CA GLY A 634 -31.93 -8.79 10.38
C GLY A 634 -33.15 -9.74 10.20
N ALA A 635 -33.26 -10.84 10.98
CA ALA A 635 -34.39 -11.78 10.97
C ALA A 635 -35.57 -11.20 11.72
N THR A 636 -35.31 -10.56 12.86
CA THR A 636 -36.32 -9.87 13.66
C THR A 636 -36.99 -8.72 12.91
N ARG A 637 -36.30 -8.04 11.98
CA ARG A 637 -36.89 -7.00 11.12
C ARG A 637 -37.76 -7.53 9.97
N ALA A 638 -37.57 -8.78 9.55
CA ALA A 638 -38.23 -9.33 8.35
C ALA A 638 -39.42 -10.27 8.66
N GLY A 639 -39.67 -10.58 9.93
CA GLY A 639 -40.78 -11.48 10.33
C GLY A 639 -40.69 -12.90 9.74
N SER A 640 -39.55 -13.27 9.15
CA SER A 640 -39.33 -14.51 8.43
C SER A 640 -38.18 -15.29 9.05
N ASN A 641 -38.45 -16.53 9.44
CA ASN A 641 -37.45 -17.52 9.88
C ASN A 641 -36.54 -17.98 8.73
N ASP A 642 -36.81 -17.57 7.50
CA ASP A 642 -35.94 -17.85 6.37
C ASP A 642 -34.76 -16.87 6.36
N LEU A 643 -33.59 -17.40 6.72
CA LEU A 643 -32.30 -16.71 6.66
C LEU A 643 -31.60 -16.94 5.31
N SER A 644 -32.13 -17.79 4.44
CA SER A 644 -31.49 -18.11 3.17
C SER A 644 -31.44 -16.87 2.27
N GLY A 645 -30.27 -16.62 1.67
CA GLY A 645 -30.04 -15.47 0.80
C GLY A 645 -29.90 -14.12 1.51
N LYS A 646 -29.80 -14.07 2.85
CA LYS A 646 -29.50 -12.84 3.60
C LYS A 646 -28.01 -12.72 3.90
N PHE A 647 -27.50 -11.49 3.79
CA PHE A 647 -26.08 -11.19 3.97
C PHE A 647 -25.86 -9.99 4.87
N TRP A 648 -24.80 -10.05 5.67
CA TRP A 648 -24.18 -8.88 6.28
C TRP A 648 -23.21 -8.27 5.27
N THR A 649 -23.40 -6.99 4.94
CA THR A 649 -22.48 -6.25 4.08
C THR A 649 -21.39 -5.61 4.92
N LEU A 650 -20.13 -5.95 4.65
CA LEU A 650 -18.96 -5.48 5.40
C LEU A 650 -18.14 -4.44 4.65
N ALA A 651 -18.25 -4.44 3.31
CA ALA A 651 -17.69 -3.39 2.49
C ALA A 651 -18.60 -3.11 1.31
N LEU A 652 -18.69 -1.86 0.87
CA LEU A 652 -19.48 -1.45 -0.28
C LEU A 652 -18.80 -0.34 -1.08
N ALA A 653 -19.20 -0.25 -2.35
CA ALA A 653 -18.86 0.80 -3.29
C ALA A 653 -20.11 1.66 -3.54
N VAL A 654 -19.92 2.98 -3.54
CA VAL A 654 -20.96 3.97 -3.86
C VAL A 654 -20.49 4.83 -5.01
N GLU A 655 -21.36 5.06 -5.98
CA GLU A 655 -21.19 6.11 -6.98
C GLU A 655 -22.36 7.09 -6.90
N ARG A 656 -22.08 8.39 -6.86
CA ARG A 656 -23.12 9.43 -6.95
C ARG A 656 -22.70 10.58 -7.83
N THR A 657 -23.68 11.28 -8.40
CA THR A 657 -23.40 12.50 -9.17
C THR A 657 -23.36 13.69 -8.23
N VAL A 658 -22.28 14.48 -8.28
CA VAL A 658 -22.13 15.72 -7.50
C VAL A 658 -22.09 16.88 -8.49
N LYS A 659 -22.87 17.95 -8.23
CA LYS A 659 -23.03 19.06 -9.17
C LYS A 659 -21.72 19.76 -9.54
N THR A 660 -20.73 19.72 -8.67
CA THR A 660 -19.42 20.37 -8.84
C THR A 660 -18.44 19.56 -9.70
N ARG A 661 -18.79 18.32 -10.08
CA ARG A 661 -17.87 17.41 -10.79
C ARG A 661 -18.49 16.83 -12.06
N SER A 662 -17.65 16.67 -13.09
CA SER A 662 -18.03 16.01 -14.33
C SER A 662 -18.01 14.48 -14.23
N GLN A 663 -17.22 13.93 -13.31
CA GLN A 663 -17.15 12.50 -13.02
C GLN A 663 -17.94 12.19 -11.75
N PRO A 664 -18.58 11.00 -11.66
CA PRO A 664 -19.26 10.59 -10.45
C PRO A 664 -18.28 10.52 -9.27
N GLN A 665 -18.71 10.97 -8.10
CA GLN A 665 -17.99 10.71 -6.86
C GLN A 665 -18.05 9.21 -6.58
N ARG A 666 -16.89 8.61 -6.32
CA ARG A 666 -16.74 7.22 -5.91
C ARG A 666 -16.35 7.15 -4.44
N ILE A 667 -17.02 6.31 -3.66
CA ILE A 667 -16.73 6.08 -2.25
C ILE A 667 -16.65 4.57 -2.02
N VAL A 668 -15.60 4.12 -1.36
CA VAL A 668 -15.50 2.76 -0.83
C VAL A 668 -15.58 2.85 0.68
N VAL A 669 -16.50 2.10 1.29
CA VAL A 669 -16.60 1.98 2.74
C VAL A 669 -16.23 0.56 3.11
N VAL A 670 -15.21 0.40 3.96
CA VAL A 670 -14.84 -0.87 4.56
C VAL A 670 -15.13 -0.76 6.04
N GLY A 671 -16.01 -1.63 6.54
CA GLY A 671 -16.35 -1.78 7.94
C GLY A 671 -15.23 -2.44 8.76
N ALA A 672 -14.01 -1.97 8.63
CA ALA A 672 -12.87 -2.36 9.44
C ALA A 672 -11.79 -1.29 9.27
N ASN A 673 -11.04 -1.00 10.33
CA ASN A 673 -10.00 0.02 10.31
C ASN A 673 -8.58 -0.57 10.19
N THR A 674 -8.34 -1.70 10.85
CA THR A 674 -6.97 -2.23 11.02
C THR A 674 -6.48 -3.11 9.87
N TRP A 675 -7.32 -3.39 8.87
CA TRP A 675 -7.00 -4.29 7.75
C TRP A 675 -5.87 -3.76 6.83
N LEU A 676 -5.57 -2.47 6.91
CA LEU A 676 -4.46 -1.79 6.20
C LEU A 676 -3.15 -1.72 7.01
N LEU A 677 -3.15 -2.13 8.27
CA LEU A 677 -1.95 -2.06 9.11
C LEU A 677 -0.91 -3.11 8.68
N ASP A 678 0.36 -2.86 9.00
CA ASP A 678 1.47 -3.78 8.73
C ASP A 678 1.26 -5.18 9.32
N THR A 679 0.54 -5.29 10.45
CA THR A 679 0.20 -6.57 11.06
C THR A 679 -0.70 -7.44 10.18
N MET A 680 -1.42 -6.84 9.22
CA MET A 680 -2.30 -7.53 8.27
C MET A 680 -1.66 -7.61 6.89
N LEU A 681 -1.25 -6.47 6.31
CA LEU A 681 -0.67 -6.41 4.97
C LEU A 681 0.74 -7.01 4.91
N GLY A 682 1.52 -6.89 5.98
CA GLY A 682 2.87 -7.42 6.08
C GLY A 682 2.95 -8.85 6.59
N ALA A 683 1.81 -9.46 6.97
CA ALA A 683 1.78 -10.83 7.46
C ALA A 683 2.26 -11.81 6.37
N ARG A 684 3.27 -12.62 6.69
CA ARG A 684 3.82 -13.65 5.80
C ARG A 684 3.62 -15.04 6.40
N VAL A 685 3.39 -16.03 5.55
CA VAL A 685 3.32 -17.44 5.90
C VAL A 685 4.32 -18.22 5.03
N THR A 686 4.96 -19.23 5.60
CA THR A 686 5.82 -20.15 4.84
C THR A 686 4.98 -21.36 4.40
N VAL A 687 4.80 -21.53 3.10
CA VAL A 687 4.16 -22.71 2.49
C VAL A 687 5.19 -23.37 1.58
N ASP A 688 5.47 -24.66 1.80
CA ASP A 688 6.48 -25.40 1.01
C ASP A 688 7.85 -24.71 0.92
N LYS A 689 8.33 -24.13 2.03
CA LYS A 689 9.58 -23.35 2.14
C LYS A 689 9.61 -22.08 1.26
N ARG A 690 8.46 -21.60 0.81
CA ARG A 690 8.28 -20.32 0.13
C ARG A 690 7.54 -19.38 1.06
N GLU A 691 8.04 -18.16 1.22
CA GLU A 691 7.26 -17.11 1.88
C GLU A 691 6.17 -16.62 0.94
N SER A 692 4.98 -16.39 1.47
CA SER A 692 3.87 -15.79 0.74
C SER A 692 3.10 -14.86 1.66
N PRO A 693 2.40 -13.84 1.13
CA PRO A 693 1.47 -13.07 1.94
C PRO A 693 0.48 -14.02 2.63
N ALA A 694 0.30 -13.87 3.93
CA ALA A 694 -0.69 -14.65 4.67
C ALA A 694 -2.13 -14.23 4.30
N LEU A 695 -2.31 -12.96 3.95
CA LEU A 695 -3.60 -12.33 3.67
C LEU A 695 -3.57 -11.54 2.35
N PRO A 696 -3.35 -12.20 1.18
CA PRO A 696 -3.25 -11.49 -0.10
C PRO A 696 -4.56 -10.80 -0.51
N GLY A 697 -5.70 -11.21 0.04
CA GLY A 697 -6.97 -10.51 -0.14
C GLY A 697 -6.92 -9.08 0.41
N ASN A 698 -6.22 -8.82 1.53
CA ASN A 698 -6.11 -7.47 2.08
C ASN A 698 -5.27 -6.57 1.16
N VAL A 699 -4.21 -7.13 0.59
CA VAL A 699 -3.32 -6.47 -0.38
C VAL A 699 -4.12 -6.08 -1.63
N GLU A 700 -4.84 -7.02 -2.22
CA GLU A 700 -5.65 -6.76 -3.42
C GLU A 700 -6.83 -5.82 -3.12
N LEU A 701 -7.45 -5.88 -1.93
CA LEU A 701 -8.54 -4.97 -1.55
C LEU A 701 -8.05 -3.52 -1.51
N ALA A 702 -6.85 -3.28 -0.97
CA ALA A 702 -6.26 -1.94 -0.91
C ALA A 702 -5.99 -1.39 -2.31
N ALA A 703 -5.26 -2.16 -3.14
CA ALA A 703 -4.86 -1.72 -4.47
C ALA A 703 -6.08 -1.55 -5.42
N ALA A 704 -7.01 -2.51 -5.40
CA ALA A 704 -8.23 -2.46 -6.21
C ALA A 704 -9.13 -1.29 -5.82
N SER A 705 -9.28 -1.00 -4.52
CA SER A 705 -10.08 0.13 -4.05
C SER A 705 -9.50 1.46 -4.53
N VAL A 706 -8.18 1.67 -4.40
CA VAL A 706 -7.56 2.93 -4.86
C VAL A 706 -7.66 3.08 -6.38
N ASN A 707 -7.44 2.00 -7.15
CA ASN A 707 -7.59 2.06 -8.61
C ASN A 707 -9.03 2.36 -9.02
N TRP A 708 -10.02 1.73 -8.38
CA TRP A 708 -11.43 2.03 -8.63
C TRP A 708 -11.78 3.48 -8.30
N LEU A 709 -11.36 3.99 -7.14
CA LEU A 709 -11.57 5.38 -6.73
C LEU A 709 -10.88 6.38 -7.68
N ALA A 710 -9.73 6.00 -8.24
CA ALA A 710 -8.99 6.80 -9.21
C ALA A 710 -9.55 6.73 -10.65
N GLY A 711 -10.67 6.04 -10.89
CA GLY A 711 -11.25 5.89 -12.24
C GLY A 711 -10.49 4.89 -13.14
N ARG A 712 -9.67 4.02 -12.56
CA ARG A 712 -8.78 3.08 -13.28
C ARG A 712 -9.33 1.66 -13.28
N ASP A 713 -10.59 1.50 -13.70
CA ASP A 713 -11.32 0.23 -13.64
C ASP A 713 -10.62 -0.91 -14.40
N ALA A 714 -9.90 -0.59 -15.48
CA ALA A 714 -9.11 -1.55 -16.26
C ALA A 714 -7.97 -2.20 -15.47
N LEU A 715 -7.47 -1.53 -14.42
CA LEU A 715 -6.39 -2.02 -13.57
C LEU A 715 -6.89 -2.80 -12.35
N ILE A 716 -8.21 -2.97 -12.19
CA ILE A 716 -8.79 -3.79 -11.12
C ILE A 716 -8.71 -5.26 -11.52
N ARG A 717 -7.56 -5.87 -11.21
CA ARG A 717 -7.22 -7.27 -11.49
C ARG A 717 -6.28 -7.74 -10.38
N ARG A 718 -6.26 -9.06 -10.12
CA ARG A 718 -5.27 -9.66 -9.22
C ARG A 718 -3.86 -9.37 -9.73
N GLY A 719 -2.98 -8.96 -8.82
CA GLY A 719 -1.55 -8.94 -9.07
C GLY A 719 -0.96 -10.33 -9.24
N ALA A 720 0.32 -10.36 -9.59
CA ALA A 720 1.07 -11.59 -9.75
C ALA A 720 1.20 -12.33 -8.42
N GLU A 721 1.57 -11.66 -7.32
CA GLU A 721 1.70 -12.29 -6.00
C GLU A 721 0.38 -12.92 -5.50
N ALA A 722 -0.76 -12.29 -5.75
CA ALA A 722 -2.06 -12.84 -5.37
C ALA A 722 -2.50 -14.00 -6.27
N SER A 723 -2.11 -13.97 -7.55
CA SER A 723 -2.41 -15.05 -8.52
C SER A 723 -1.56 -16.30 -8.28
N ALA A 724 -0.42 -16.15 -7.60
CA ALA A 724 0.50 -17.23 -7.25
C ALA A 724 -0.06 -18.24 -6.25
N GLN A 725 -0.93 -17.77 -5.35
CA GLN A 725 -1.44 -18.63 -4.30
C GLN A 725 -2.34 -19.68 -4.94
N ALA A 726 -1.99 -20.96 -4.76
CA ALA A 726 -2.80 -22.07 -5.23
C ALA A 726 -4.15 -22.06 -4.49
N THR A 727 -5.12 -21.36 -5.04
CA THR A 727 -6.47 -21.37 -4.51
C THR A 727 -7.20 -22.54 -5.14
N ILE A 728 -7.68 -23.46 -4.31
CA ILE A 728 -8.74 -24.37 -4.74
C ILE A 728 -9.96 -23.47 -4.91
N PRO A 729 -10.47 -23.28 -6.14
CA PRO A 729 -11.67 -22.47 -6.33
C PRO A 729 -12.78 -23.04 -5.44
N ALA A 730 -13.59 -22.16 -4.86
CA ALA A 730 -14.74 -22.59 -4.08
C ALA A 730 -15.63 -23.45 -5.00
N LEU A 731 -15.63 -24.75 -4.76
CA LEU A 731 -16.50 -25.67 -5.48
C LEU A 731 -17.94 -25.32 -5.09
N SER A 732 -18.80 -25.08 -6.07
CA SER A 732 -20.23 -24.90 -5.78
C SER A 732 -20.78 -26.14 -5.06
N ASP A 733 -21.86 -26.01 -4.29
CA ASP A 733 -22.48 -27.18 -3.63
C ASP A 733 -22.83 -28.29 -4.62
N SER A 734 -23.20 -27.91 -5.85
CA SER A 734 -23.43 -28.85 -6.95
C SER A 734 -22.14 -29.53 -7.43
N GLN A 735 -21.02 -28.81 -7.53
CA GLN A 735 -19.71 -29.39 -7.87
C GLN A 735 -19.17 -30.27 -6.75
N LEU A 736 -19.31 -29.86 -5.48
CA LEU A 736 -18.95 -30.67 -4.31
C LEU A 736 -19.81 -31.93 -4.23
N SER A 737 -21.11 -31.82 -4.47
CA SER A 737 -22.03 -32.95 -4.53
C SER A 737 -21.68 -33.87 -5.71
N ALA A 738 -21.44 -33.33 -6.90
CA ALA A 738 -21.02 -34.09 -8.07
C ALA A 738 -19.65 -34.76 -7.87
N LEU A 739 -18.70 -34.10 -7.20
CA LEU A 739 -17.41 -34.66 -6.84
C LEU A 739 -17.57 -35.77 -5.80
N ARG A 740 -18.40 -35.58 -4.77
CA ARG A 740 -18.71 -36.60 -3.76
C ARG A 740 -19.40 -37.80 -4.38
N TRP A 741 -20.43 -37.59 -5.19
CA TRP A 741 -21.12 -38.66 -5.92
C TRP A 741 -20.23 -39.31 -6.97
N GLY A 742 -19.42 -38.53 -7.68
CA GLY A 742 -18.45 -39.03 -8.66
C GLY A 742 -17.38 -39.89 -8.00
N LEU A 743 -16.85 -39.49 -6.84
CA LEU A 743 -15.86 -40.27 -6.09
C LEU A 743 -16.48 -41.50 -5.40
N THR A 744 -17.74 -41.40 -4.95
CA THR A 744 -18.42 -42.49 -4.22
C THR A 744 -19.03 -43.53 -5.18
N LEU A 745 -19.78 -43.07 -6.20
CA LEU A 745 -20.47 -43.94 -7.16
C LEU A 745 -19.66 -44.18 -8.43
N GLY A 746 -18.79 -43.25 -8.85
CA GLY A 746 -18.05 -43.36 -10.11
C GLY A 746 -17.26 -44.66 -10.23
N PRO A 747 -16.45 -45.06 -9.22
CA PRO A 747 -15.75 -46.34 -9.24
C PRO A 747 -16.70 -47.55 -9.34
N ALA A 748 -17.80 -47.53 -8.59
CA ALA A 748 -18.79 -48.62 -8.62
C ALA A 748 -19.48 -48.73 -9.98
N LEU A 749 -19.86 -47.59 -10.58
CA LEU A 749 -20.48 -47.52 -11.89
C LEU A 749 -19.52 -47.98 -12.98
N LEU A 750 -18.24 -47.59 -12.90
CA LEU A 750 -17.19 -48.02 -13.81
C LEU A 750 -17.01 -49.55 -13.77
N VAL A 751 -16.99 -50.14 -12.57
CA VAL A 751 -16.90 -51.61 -12.40
C VAL A 751 -18.12 -52.31 -13.02
N LEU A 752 -19.32 -51.76 -12.83
CA LEU A 752 -20.54 -52.31 -13.43
C LEU A 752 -20.51 -52.22 -14.97
N ILE A 753 -20.09 -51.08 -15.53
CA ILE A 753 -19.97 -50.88 -16.97
C ILE A 753 -18.94 -51.84 -17.56
N ILE A 754 -17.76 -51.97 -16.94
CA ILE A 754 -16.72 -52.91 -17.38
C ILE A 754 -17.24 -54.36 -17.30
N GLY A 755 -17.95 -54.71 -16.23
CA GLY A 755 -18.58 -56.02 -16.07
C GLY A 755 -19.62 -56.31 -17.14
N ALA A 756 -20.49 -55.35 -17.44
CA ALA A 756 -21.51 -55.45 -18.49
C ALA A 756 -20.89 -55.56 -19.88
N ALA A 757 -19.92 -54.71 -20.21
CA ALA A 757 -19.20 -54.76 -21.48
C ALA A 757 -18.47 -56.10 -21.67
N ARG A 758 -17.81 -56.61 -20.62
CA ARG A 758 -17.17 -57.92 -20.64
C ARG A 758 -18.17 -59.06 -20.81
N ARG A 759 -19.37 -58.94 -20.25
CA ARG A 759 -20.45 -59.92 -20.45
C ARG A 759 -20.91 -59.94 -21.90
N ILE A 760 -21.22 -58.77 -22.47
CA ILE A 760 -21.62 -58.64 -23.87
C ILE A 760 -20.54 -59.19 -24.81
N ALA A 761 -19.26 -58.91 -24.53
CA ALA A 761 -18.14 -59.41 -25.33
C ALA A 761 -17.94 -60.94 -25.24
N ARG A 762 -18.50 -61.61 -24.24
CA ARG A 762 -18.34 -63.07 -24.04
C ARG A 762 -19.58 -63.90 -24.45
N GLY A 763 -20.68 -63.24 -24.83
CA GLY A 763 -21.96 -63.90 -25.09
C GLY A 763 -22.79 -64.00 -23.83
#